data_AF-A0AB34IGE6-F1
#
_entry.id   AF-A0AB34IGE6-F1
#
_cell.length_a   1.000
_cell.length_b   1.000
_cell.length_c   1.000
_cell.angle_alpha   90.00
_cell.angle_beta   90.00
_cell.angle_gamma   90.00
#
_symmetry.space_group_name_H-M   'P 1'
#
loop_
_entity.id
_entity.type
_entity.pdbx_description
1 polymer ?
#
loop_
_entity_poly.entity_id
_entity_poly.type
_entity_poly.pdbx_seq_one_letter_code
_entity_poly.pdbx_strand_id
1 'polypeptide(L)'
;MRLAALAPLLLSPTASADSETASAARLAVEKASAALGTSCATPSADALRTSVALSAAGELVECRACLLRRLAASSRADAAAWGLAAAHFPQHAELAAHARALLRGKACTASPAAWDVLGPLPVGKNEVDADPLAALPEGGAFAHWLAHHNASRGGEARVASELVSGGMVEWKRERPQPDGSLSLAWPEVQWAQLVQSLSQRAVLEVQAWAMGPLVVHTGGPFLLDCRGAHRATLYDALHPTSPPRTLNAHIYASPHHGRGFSVRLAAGVYILAVRVRTVMRAQLHCSLAAAREEWQVLPPAALPDAAVGGGGAPRLCGGWVGLPVRSSGGRWLQQLQVEAKGEAAVEMVGESSIDWQIAPGQSRLLPLRLSLAARLPPSPRCPLLLRLTLTARAVDASTNESTDLSHEVSLPIQCRAPHQSVVCTFVDVDGAITPAAVLAPPREGRACDGSFGCPVLLTLHGTSITPRDSADAYKRKPRASDDEYTFGVEGYWLVAPSRHGAHNWEQIGRLSATRAVDALAALPLESLPLPVRMDAQRVVFSGHSMGGHGAWAAAVQLAHRALGVASVSGWLRKETYGDSNFLFEQSVSDLSASHVEPALKAVLEAAIGENALELHMGNVAGVPHLARVGADDQTVHPFWARRAMRLLQALGGGAAKLTELAGKQHWWWDTARPNDGGALNDGEMRQFFAAARGARKGEGGARGRAVLPGLPPSFTLRAFNPASFEGRGGWRLLQPHRAGCMLELKLVSADSSLRVSTRNVRRFIAPAQALLAPQVLLDEAPLPPPIQAAAARANQSGAGLELCSLSALRQWRVCAEEDWAAAERGPSTLGPVRQALHSRFLLVAGDEEEQDAEQPCAATLLQLAVYLSNLFFLTSDASPPVSTARQLLGESDPWTAASVDGVPPNHVLVGGPRVNRVTAKLAEYWRQVGHAASWSADLRTLYIGDCEYSGAGVGAVILGPTPNGRLAVVLHGDRAGLHDAVVLGDPTIPPMARMPFTNTIPDYVVTGPRFAAEGYGGVLAAGFLDHAWRATSASLSFSTRC
;
A
#
# COMPACT_ATOMS: atom_id res chain seq x y z
N MET A 1 -7.07 10.61 45.62
CA MET A 1 -7.56 10.11 46.94
C MET A 1 -8.83 9.31 46.65
N ARG A 2 -8.97 8.00 46.86
CA ARG A 2 -8.36 7.03 47.78
C ARG A 2 -7.94 5.75 47.02
N LEU A 3 -6.78 5.22 47.42
CA LEU A 3 -6.29 3.87 47.14
C LEU A 3 -6.86 2.88 48.19
N ALA A 4 -7.22 1.67 47.75
CA ALA A 4 -7.27 0.44 48.54
C ALA A 4 -7.24 -0.75 47.56
N ALA A 5 -6.08 -1.38 47.34
CA ALA A 5 -5.60 -2.58 48.03
C ALA A 5 -6.24 -3.88 47.52
N LEU A 6 -5.61 -4.48 46.51
CA LEU A 6 -5.66 -5.93 46.24
C LEU A 6 -4.21 -6.41 46.03
N ALA A 7 -3.73 -7.22 46.97
CA ALA A 7 -2.41 -7.83 46.96
C ALA A 7 -2.29 -8.90 45.85
N PRO A 8 -1.07 -9.19 45.35
CA PRO A 8 -0.84 -10.23 44.36
C PRO A 8 -0.83 -11.61 45.03
N LEU A 9 -1.74 -12.49 44.61
CA LEU A 9 -1.61 -13.92 44.86
C LEU A 9 -0.44 -14.45 44.02
N LEU A 10 0.70 -14.63 44.69
CA LEU A 10 1.82 -15.44 44.24
C LEU A 10 1.31 -16.87 43.96
N LEU A 11 1.06 -17.19 42.69
CA LEU A 11 0.86 -18.56 42.22
C LEU A 11 2.23 -19.13 41.83
N SER A 12 2.70 -20.04 42.66
CA SER A 12 3.80 -20.96 42.39
C SER A 12 3.52 -21.86 41.18
N PRO A 13 4.55 -22.36 40.46
CA PRO A 13 4.39 -22.98 39.15
C PRO A 13 4.40 -24.50 39.23
N THR A 14 3.35 -25.17 39.69
CA THR A 14 3.21 -26.64 39.46
C THR A 14 1.74 -27.07 39.57
N ALA A 15 1.04 -27.17 38.45
CA ALA A 15 -0.16 -28.00 38.33
C ALA A 15 0.12 -29.03 37.23
N SER A 16 0.21 -30.28 37.65
CA SER A 16 0.55 -31.47 36.87
C SER A 16 -0.42 -31.67 35.70
N ALA A 17 0.10 -31.86 34.49
CA ALA A 17 -0.62 -32.62 33.47
C ALA A 17 -1.00 -33.98 34.07
N ASP A 18 -2.28 -34.37 33.97
CA ASP A 18 -2.87 -35.55 34.60
C ASP A 18 -1.94 -36.77 34.54
N SER A 19 -1.53 -37.26 35.72
CA SER A 19 -0.48 -38.30 35.84
C SER A 19 -0.80 -39.59 35.09
N GLU A 20 -2.08 -39.89 34.88
CA GLU A 20 -2.57 -41.05 34.12
C GLU A 20 -2.32 -40.93 32.62
N THR A 21 -2.65 -39.78 31.99
CA THR A 21 -2.42 -39.56 30.55
C THR A 21 -0.94 -39.63 30.20
N ALA A 22 -0.08 -39.13 31.08
CA ALA A 22 1.37 -39.18 30.92
C ALA A 22 1.92 -40.61 31.02
N SER A 23 1.31 -41.47 31.85
CA SER A 23 1.71 -42.87 31.99
C SER A 23 1.32 -43.70 30.76
N ALA A 24 0.08 -43.55 30.30
CA ALA A 24 -0.42 -44.22 29.10
C ALA A 24 0.37 -43.84 27.84
N ALA A 25 0.70 -42.55 27.69
CA ALA A 25 1.50 -42.07 26.56
C ALA A 25 2.94 -42.61 26.58
N ARG A 26 3.55 -42.82 27.76
CA ARG A 26 4.86 -43.47 27.88
C ARG A 26 4.83 -44.92 27.42
N LEU A 27 3.81 -45.67 27.84
CA LEU A 27 3.61 -47.05 27.39
C LEU A 27 3.41 -47.11 25.85
N ALA A 28 2.70 -46.14 25.28
CA ALA A 28 2.55 -46.02 23.84
C ALA A 28 3.89 -45.73 23.13
N VAL A 29 4.75 -44.87 23.70
CA VAL A 29 6.12 -44.64 23.18
C VAL A 29 6.96 -45.91 23.21
N GLU A 30 6.89 -46.71 24.29
CA GLU A 30 7.60 -47.98 24.40
C GLU A 30 7.11 -49.00 23.36
N LYS A 31 5.79 -49.14 23.20
CA LYS A 31 5.18 -50.01 22.18
C LYS A 31 5.57 -49.59 20.76
N ALA A 32 5.49 -48.29 20.47
CA ALA A 32 5.87 -47.76 19.16
C ALA A 32 7.37 -47.96 18.89
N SER A 33 8.22 -47.80 19.92
CA SER A 33 9.67 -48.01 19.80
C SER A 33 9.99 -49.48 19.53
N ALA A 34 9.34 -50.41 20.24
CA ALA A 34 9.49 -51.84 20.02
C ALA A 34 9.04 -52.27 18.62
N ALA A 35 7.94 -51.70 18.12
CA ALA A 35 7.42 -51.99 16.78
C ALA A 35 8.31 -51.44 15.64
N LEU A 36 8.97 -50.31 15.85
CA LEU A 36 9.83 -49.68 14.84
C LEU A 36 11.16 -50.42 14.65
N GLY A 37 11.63 -51.15 15.67
CA GLY A 37 12.80 -52.04 15.60
C GLY A 37 14.14 -51.38 15.27
N THR A 38 14.18 -50.04 15.21
CA THR A 38 15.34 -49.23 14.79
C THR A 38 15.65 -48.18 15.85
N SER A 39 16.94 -47.87 16.02
CA SER A 39 17.40 -46.85 16.99
C SER A 39 17.89 -45.61 16.26
N CYS A 40 17.68 -44.44 16.88
CA CYS A 40 18.10 -43.15 16.32
C CYS A 40 19.61 -43.06 16.14
N ALA A 41 20.09 -42.94 14.90
CA ALA A 41 21.52 -42.84 14.59
C ALA A 41 22.07 -41.41 14.73
N THR A 42 21.22 -40.38 14.62
CA THR A 42 21.57 -38.97 14.88
C THR A 42 20.98 -38.42 16.20
N PRO A 43 21.50 -38.78 17.38
CA PRO A 43 21.04 -38.21 18.64
C PRO A 43 21.39 -36.71 18.71
N SER A 44 20.37 -35.85 18.80
CA SER A 44 20.52 -34.41 19.02
C SER A 44 19.71 -33.96 20.23
N ALA A 45 20.18 -32.91 20.91
CA ALA A 45 19.43 -32.21 21.95
C ALA A 45 18.18 -31.50 21.40
N ASP A 46 18.15 -31.16 20.09
CA ASP A 46 17.00 -30.53 19.42
C ASP A 46 16.27 -31.52 18.50
N ALA A 47 15.61 -32.49 19.12
CA ALA A 47 14.91 -33.55 18.39
C ALA A 47 13.68 -33.09 17.59
N LEU A 48 13.20 -31.85 17.76
CA LEU A 48 12.10 -31.32 16.94
C LEU A 48 12.69 -30.99 15.57
N ARG A 49 13.73 -30.15 15.55
CA ARG A 49 14.45 -29.83 14.32
C ARG A 49 15.02 -31.06 13.65
N THR A 50 15.59 -31.98 14.43
CA THR A 50 16.11 -33.27 13.91
C THR A 50 15.01 -34.05 13.20
N SER A 51 13.83 -34.20 13.82
CA SER A 51 12.70 -34.92 13.23
C SER A 51 12.20 -34.24 11.96
N VAL A 52 12.10 -32.91 11.95
CA VAL A 52 11.71 -32.16 10.74
C VAL A 52 12.76 -32.28 9.65
N ALA A 53 14.06 -32.20 9.97
CA ALA A 53 15.15 -32.35 9.01
C ALA A 53 15.19 -33.74 8.37
N LEU A 54 15.03 -34.80 9.19
CA LEU A 54 14.93 -36.18 8.70
C LEU A 54 13.68 -36.38 7.84
N SER A 55 12.55 -35.77 8.19
CA SER A 55 11.34 -35.78 7.35
C SER A 55 11.59 -35.10 6.00
N ALA A 56 12.27 -33.94 6.00
CA ALA A 56 12.64 -33.22 4.78
C ALA A 56 13.59 -34.03 3.88
N ALA A 57 14.48 -34.85 4.46
CA ALA A 57 15.37 -35.75 3.75
C ALA A 57 14.69 -37.06 3.27
N GLY A 58 13.41 -37.28 3.61
CA GLY A 58 12.69 -38.52 3.30
C GLY A 58 13.02 -39.71 4.22
N GLU A 59 13.80 -39.50 5.28
CA GLU A 59 14.26 -40.51 6.23
C GLU A 59 13.22 -40.77 7.34
N LEU A 60 11.98 -41.10 6.96
CA LEU A 60 10.83 -41.18 7.87
C LEU A 60 10.99 -42.21 9.00
N VAL A 61 11.69 -43.33 8.75
CA VAL A 61 11.93 -44.36 9.77
C VAL A 61 12.88 -43.83 10.85
N GLU A 62 13.97 -43.19 10.45
CA GLU A 62 14.92 -42.59 11.39
C GLU A 62 14.30 -41.41 12.15
N CYS A 63 13.52 -40.57 11.45
CA CYS A 63 12.72 -39.50 12.03
C CYS A 63 11.86 -40.02 13.20
N ARG A 64 11.08 -41.07 12.95
CA ARG A 64 10.23 -41.75 13.94
C ARG A 64 11.05 -42.32 15.11
N ALA A 65 12.19 -42.96 14.83
CA ALA A 65 13.06 -43.53 15.85
C ALA A 65 13.66 -42.46 16.78
N CYS A 66 14.14 -41.35 16.21
CA CYS A 66 14.70 -40.22 16.95
C CYS A 66 13.67 -39.50 17.80
N LEU A 67 12.45 -39.31 17.28
CA LEU A 67 11.36 -38.69 18.01
C LEU A 67 10.96 -39.53 19.24
N LEU A 68 10.77 -40.84 19.07
CA LEU A 68 10.42 -41.75 20.18
C LEU A 68 11.53 -41.84 21.24
N ARG A 69 12.80 -41.95 20.82
CA ARG A 69 13.96 -41.96 21.73
C ARG A 69 14.01 -40.71 22.61
N ARG A 70 13.68 -39.53 22.04
CA ARG A 70 13.61 -38.27 22.80
C ARG A 70 12.47 -38.27 23.81
N LEU A 71 11.27 -38.70 23.39
CA LEU A 71 10.11 -38.79 24.28
C LEU A 71 10.32 -39.77 25.43
N ALA A 72 11.13 -40.82 25.22
CA ALA A 72 11.55 -41.74 26.27
C ALA A 72 12.58 -41.11 27.25
N ALA A 73 13.46 -40.22 26.76
CA ALA A 73 14.54 -39.62 27.54
C ALA A 73 14.17 -38.32 28.29
N SER A 74 13.12 -37.61 27.89
CA SER A 74 12.74 -36.29 28.44
C SER A 74 11.31 -36.25 28.98
N SER A 75 11.09 -35.55 30.09
CA SER A 75 9.82 -35.52 30.83
C SER A 75 8.85 -34.43 30.35
N ARG A 76 7.63 -34.87 30.01
CA ARG A 76 6.31 -34.21 30.16
C ARG A 76 6.04 -32.79 29.63
N ALA A 77 6.99 -31.96 29.17
CA ALA A 77 6.72 -30.53 28.92
C ALA A 77 6.85 -30.06 27.45
N ASP A 78 7.21 -30.92 26.50
CA ASP A 78 7.44 -30.55 25.09
C ASP A 78 6.22 -30.85 24.21
N ALA A 79 5.23 -29.95 24.23
CA ALA A 79 3.98 -30.12 23.49
C ALA A 79 4.19 -30.32 21.98
N ALA A 80 5.25 -29.74 21.39
CA ALA A 80 5.56 -29.89 19.97
C ALA A 80 6.07 -31.29 19.65
N ALA A 81 7.00 -31.83 20.45
CA ALA A 81 7.47 -33.20 20.25
C ALA A 81 6.34 -34.24 20.41
N TRP A 82 5.47 -34.08 21.42
CA TRP A 82 4.32 -34.96 21.62
C TRP A 82 3.28 -34.82 20.50
N GLY A 83 3.02 -33.59 20.03
CA GLY A 83 2.12 -33.33 18.90
C GLY A 83 2.62 -33.98 17.60
N LEU A 84 3.92 -33.89 17.33
CA LEU A 84 4.54 -34.51 16.15
C LEU A 84 4.48 -36.04 16.23
N ALA A 85 4.68 -36.62 17.42
CA ALA A 85 4.58 -38.06 17.62
C ALA A 85 3.14 -38.55 17.43
N ALA A 86 2.15 -37.82 17.94
CA ALA A 86 0.75 -38.14 17.71
C ALA A 86 0.40 -38.17 16.21
N ALA A 87 0.98 -37.27 15.42
CA ALA A 87 0.76 -37.23 13.98
C ALA A 87 1.50 -38.34 13.20
N HIS A 88 2.72 -38.73 13.60
CA HIS A 88 3.43 -39.86 12.97
C HIS A 88 2.88 -41.24 13.36
N PHE A 89 2.20 -41.34 14.50
CA PHE A 89 1.67 -42.58 15.07
C PHE A 89 0.18 -42.48 15.41
N PRO A 90 -0.70 -42.24 14.42
CA PRO A 90 -2.14 -42.04 14.65
C PRO A 90 -2.85 -43.23 15.31
N GLN A 91 -2.28 -44.43 15.24
CA GLN A 91 -2.78 -45.64 15.90
C GLN A 91 -2.65 -45.62 17.43
N HIS A 92 -1.84 -44.72 17.99
CA HIS A 92 -1.62 -44.57 19.43
C HIS A 92 -2.32 -43.32 19.95
N ALA A 93 -3.63 -43.42 20.19
CA ALA A 93 -4.48 -42.30 20.62
C ALA A 93 -4.01 -41.65 21.94
N GLU A 94 -3.28 -42.39 22.78
CA GLU A 94 -2.72 -41.92 24.05
C GLU A 94 -1.70 -40.78 23.85
N LEU A 95 -0.95 -40.80 22.73
CA LEU A 95 0.00 -39.74 22.39
C LEU A 95 -0.73 -38.41 22.13
N ALA A 96 -1.82 -38.47 21.36
CA ALA A 96 -2.66 -37.31 21.08
C ALA A 96 -3.37 -36.78 22.35
N ALA A 97 -3.85 -37.69 23.20
CA ALA A 97 -4.47 -37.34 24.48
C ALA A 97 -3.49 -36.61 25.41
N HIS A 98 -2.25 -37.10 25.51
CA HIS A 98 -1.24 -36.44 26.32
C HIS A 98 -0.82 -35.08 25.74
N ALA A 99 -0.61 -34.98 24.41
CA ALA A 99 -0.35 -33.69 23.75
C ALA A 99 -1.45 -32.66 24.04
N ARG A 100 -2.73 -33.08 24.03
CA ARG A 100 -3.88 -32.23 24.42
C ARG A 100 -3.82 -31.79 25.88
N ALA A 101 -3.46 -32.69 26.78
CA ALA A 101 -3.34 -32.39 28.21
C ALA A 101 -2.27 -31.30 28.46
N LEU A 102 -1.16 -31.32 27.70
CA LEU A 102 -0.11 -30.28 27.77
C LEU A 102 -0.60 -28.90 27.34
N LEU A 103 -1.58 -28.84 26.44
CA LEU A 103 -2.25 -27.60 26.03
C LEU A 103 -3.39 -27.21 26.98
N ARG A 104 -3.60 -27.93 28.09
CA ARG A 104 -4.71 -27.75 29.04
C ARG A 104 -6.07 -27.74 28.33
N GLY A 105 -6.23 -28.62 27.33
CA GLY A 105 -7.46 -28.75 26.56
C GLY A 105 -7.69 -27.68 25.48
N LYS A 106 -6.78 -26.72 25.30
CA LYS A 106 -6.86 -25.73 24.22
C LYS A 106 -6.63 -26.36 22.85
N ALA A 107 -7.25 -25.79 21.81
CA ALA A 107 -7.12 -26.27 20.44
C ALA A 107 -5.71 -26.07 19.83
N CYS A 108 -4.95 -25.09 20.33
CA CYS A 108 -3.59 -24.81 19.87
C CYS A 108 -2.75 -24.11 20.97
N THR A 109 -1.43 -24.02 20.74
CA THR A 109 -0.54 -23.11 21.48
C THR A 109 -0.84 -21.66 21.12
N ALA A 110 -0.95 -20.80 22.13
CA ALA A 110 -1.25 -19.38 21.92
C ALA A 110 -0.09 -18.63 21.24
N SER A 111 1.15 -18.98 21.51
CA SER A 111 2.36 -18.43 20.90
C SER A 111 3.51 -19.46 21.03
N PRO A 112 4.61 -19.31 20.27
CA PRO A 112 5.78 -20.16 20.48
C PRO A 112 6.38 -19.95 21.87
N ALA A 113 6.65 -21.05 22.58
CA ALA A 113 7.21 -21.02 23.94
C ALA A 113 8.70 -20.62 23.98
N ALA A 114 9.39 -20.78 22.86
CA ALA A 114 10.75 -20.33 22.63
C ALA A 114 10.91 -20.00 21.15
N TRP A 115 11.83 -19.10 20.85
CA TRP A 115 12.18 -18.65 19.51
C TRP A 115 13.65 -18.92 19.26
N ASP A 116 13.97 -19.47 18.12
CA ASP A 116 15.32 -19.51 17.61
C ASP A 116 15.51 -18.29 16.71
N VAL A 117 16.50 -17.47 17.05
CA VAL A 117 16.73 -16.16 16.45
C VAL A 117 18.11 -16.12 15.82
N LEU A 118 18.21 -15.66 14.57
CA LEU A 118 19.46 -15.41 13.88
C LEU A 118 19.53 -13.95 13.46
N GLY A 119 20.51 -13.22 13.97
CA GLY A 119 20.74 -11.80 13.70
C GLY A 119 21.69 -11.16 14.71
N PRO A 120 22.05 -9.89 14.52
CA PRO A 120 21.51 -8.99 13.50
C PRO A 120 22.24 -9.17 12.17
N LEU A 121 21.50 -9.06 11.07
CA LEU A 121 22.04 -9.04 9.70
C LEU A 121 21.77 -7.65 9.10
N PRO A 122 22.64 -7.16 8.20
CA PRO A 122 22.38 -5.90 7.49
C PRO A 122 21.07 -5.99 6.69
N VAL A 123 20.39 -4.87 6.53
CA VAL A 123 19.19 -4.77 5.71
C VAL A 123 19.19 -3.43 4.98
N GLY A 124 18.78 -3.46 3.72
CA GLY A 124 18.44 -2.29 2.94
C GLY A 124 17.04 -1.78 3.23
N LYS A 125 16.77 -0.59 2.71
CA LYS A 125 15.45 0.05 2.78
C LYS A 125 14.56 -0.20 1.60
N ASN A 126 15.14 -0.78 0.57
CA ASN A 126 14.41 -1.26 -0.58
C ASN A 126 13.35 -2.25 -0.09
N GLU A 127 12.18 -2.18 -0.72
CA GLU A 127 11.02 -2.97 -0.31
C GLU A 127 11.28 -4.47 -0.46
N VAL A 128 12.00 -4.80 -1.53
CA VAL A 128 12.67 -6.08 -1.74
C VAL A 128 14.12 -5.95 -1.30
N ASP A 129 14.51 -6.78 -0.34
CA ASP A 129 15.89 -6.86 0.10
C ASP A 129 16.33 -8.32 0.27
N ALA A 130 17.60 -8.55 0.00
CA ALA A 130 18.27 -9.84 0.02
C ALA A 130 18.17 -10.53 1.39
N ASP A 131 17.99 -11.85 1.37
CA ASP A 131 18.17 -12.72 2.54
C ASP A 131 19.56 -13.36 2.47
N PRO A 132 20.52 -12.99 3.34
CA PRO A 132 21.85 -13.59 3.35
C PRO A 132 21.83 -15.12 3.41
N LEU A 133 20.81 -15.71 4.05
CA LEU A 133 20.69 -17.15 4.18
C LEU A 133 20.25 -17.83 2.88
N ALA A 134 19.64 -17.10 1.95
CA ALA A 134 19.30 -17.63 0.64
C ALA A 134 20.54 -17.75 -0.27
N ALA A 135 21.63 -17.05 0.03
CA ALA A 135 22.90 -17.18 -0.68
C ALA A 135 23.73 -18.39 -0.24
N LEU A 136 23.38 -18.99 0.90
CA LEU A 136 24.09 -20.15 1.44
C LEU A 136 23.69 -21.44 0.71
N PRO A 137 24.56 -22.47 0.69
CA PRO A 137 24.30 -23.74 -0.02
C PRO A 137 22.98 -24.42 0.36
N GLU A 138 22.47 -24.16 1.57
CA GLU A 138 21.22 -24.72 2.08
C GLU A 138 19.96 -24.11 1.44
N GLY A 139 20.05 -22.92 0.83
CA GLY A 139 18.95 -22.32 0.04
C GLY A 139 17.87 -21.60 0.84
N GLY A 140 18.20 -20.99 1.98
CA GLY A 140 17.31 -20.09 2.73
C GLY A 140 17.26 -20.34 4.24
N ALA A 141 16.59 -19.43 4.96
CA ALA A 141 16.60 -19.45 6.42
C ALA A 141 16.02 -20.72 7.05
N PHE A 142 14.93 -21.28 6.50
CA PHE A 142 14.33 -22.49 7.04
C PHE A 142 15.22 -23.72 6.80
N ALA A 143 15.78 -23.85 5.59
CA ALA A 143 16.70 -24.93 5.26
C ALA A 143 17.98 -24.88 6.10
N HIS A 144 18.55 -23.68 6.31
CA HIS A 144 19.68 -23.48 7.21
C HIS A 144 19.31 -23.80 8.67
N TRP A 145 18.14 -23.37 9.15
CA TRP A 145 17.66 -23.71 10.51
C TRP A 145 17.53 -25.22 10.71
N LEU A 146 17.13 -25.96 9.66
CA LEU A 146 17.11 -27.42 9.66
C LEU A 146 18.51 -28.02 9.61
N ALA A 147 19.42 -27.54 8.76
CA ALA A 147 20.76 -28.11 8.59
C ALA A 147 21.59 -28.08 9.88
N HIS A 148 21.49 -26.98 10.64
CA HIS A 148 22.32 -26.74 11.82
C HIS A 148 21.65 -27.15 13.15
N HIS A 149 20.79 -28.17 13.12
CA HIS A 149 20.14 -28.72 14.33
C HIS A 149 21.04 -29.61 15.19
N ASN A 150 22.24 -29.99 14.71
CA ASN A 150 23.13 -30.93 15.37
C ASN A 150 24.56 -30.40 15.46
N ALA A 151 25.00 -30.04 16.67
CA ALA A 151 26.35 -29.55 16.93
C ALA A 151 27.47 -30.56 16.61
N SER A 152 27.15 -31.85 16.50
CA SER A 152 28.14 -32.92 16.24
C SER A 152 28.53 -33.10 14.75
N ARG A 153 27.83 -32.44 13.81
CA ARG A 153 28.13 -32.55 12.36
C ARG A 153 29.13 -31.49 11.82
N GLY A 154 29.74 -30.67 12.67
CA GLY A 154 30.95 -29.90 12.32
C GLY A 154 30.83 -28.78 11.27
N GLY A 155 29.64 -28.44 10.77
CA GLY A 155 29.43 -27.25 9.94
C GLY A 155 29.26 -26.00 10.80
N GLU A 156 30.00 -24.93 10.51
CA GLU A 156 29.85 -23.65 11.21
C GLU A 156 28.41 -23.12 10.98
N ALA A 157 27.55 -23.18 12.00
CA ALA A 157 26.20 -22.57 12.00
C ALA A 157 26.25 -21.03 12.01
N ARG A 158 27.42 -20.48 11.67
CA ARG A 158 27.78 -19.07 11.78
C ARG A 158 27.52 -18.43 10.43
N VAL A 159 26.72 -17.37 10.44
CA VAL A 159 26.43 -16.56 9.27
C VAL A 159 27.18 -15.24 9.40
N ALA A 160 27.78 -14.78 8.31
CA ALA A 160 28.49 -13.51 8.31
C ALA A 160 27.54 -12.34 8.61
N SER A 161 28.03 -11.37 9.37
CA SER A 161 27.34 -10.11 9.65
C SER A 161 28.34 -8.98 9.88
N GLU A 162 28.21 -7.94 9.08
CA GLU A 162 29.04 -6.73 9.10
C GLU A 162 28.79 -5.86 10.35
N LEU A 163 27.74 -6.16 11.12
CA LEU A 163 27.28 -5.34 12.24
C LEU A 163 27.96 -5.71 13.57
N VAL A 164 28.41 -6.96 13.72
CA VAL A 164 28.91 -7.48 15.01
C VAL A 164 30.43 -7.57 15.03
N SER A 165 31.01 -7.42 16.22
CA SER A 165 32.44 -7.66 16.41
C SER A 165 32.78 -9.13 16.12
N GLY A 166 33.79 -9.38 15.29
CA GLY A 166 34.15 -10.73 14.83
C GLY A 166 33.34 -11.23 13.61
N GLY A 167 32.41 -10.41 13.09
CA GLY A 167 31.83 -10.59 11.77
C GLY A 167 30.88 -11.77 11.58
N MET A 168 30.45 -12.43 12.67
CA MET A 168 29.72 -13.69 12.60
C MET A 168 28.60 -13.76 13.65
N VAL A 169 27.42 -14.23 13.26
CA VAL A 169 26.25 -14.47 14.12
C VAL A 169 25.83 -15.93 14.05
N GLU A 170 25.14 -16.41 15.08
CA GLU A 170 24.64 -17.79 15.18
C GLU A 170 23.21 -17.81 15.71
N TRP A 171 22.53 -18.96 15.58
CA TRP A 171 21.19 -19.14 16.13
C TRP A 171 21.21 -19.10 17.66
N LYS A 172 20.53 -18.12 18.24
CA LYS A 172 20.33 -17.97 19.68
C LYS A 172 18.90 -18.36 20.06
N ARG A 173 18.73 -19.04 21.19
CA ARG A 173 17.39 -19.38 21.70
C ARG A 173 16.92 -18.30 22.68
N GLU A 174 15.87 -17.60 22.28
CA GLU A 174 15.22 -16.55 23.07
C GLU A 174 13.89 -17.04 23.63
N ARG A 175 13.53 -16.54 24.81
CA ARG A 175 12.22 -16.82 25.43
C ARG A 175 11.35 -15.57 25.36
N PRO A 176 10.06 -15.71 25.00
CA PRO A 176 9.15 -14.59 25.09
C PRO A 176 8.97 -14.15 26.55
N GLN A 177 8.65 -12.88 26.74
CA GLN A 177 8.22 -12.30 28.01
C GLN A 177 6.90 -12.96 28.49
N PRO A 178 6.51 -12.77 29.78
CA PRO A 178 5.29 -13.37 30.32
C PRO A 178 4.00 -12.99 29.57
N ASP A 179 3.98 -11.84 28.89
CA ASP A 179 2.88 -11.38 28.05
C ASP A 179 2.88 -11.99 26.62
N GLY A 180 3.88 -12.83 26.31
CA GLY A 180 4.07 -13.46 25.01
C GLY A 180 4.83 -12.62 23.99
N SER A 181 5.28 -11.42 24.34
CA SER A 181 6.12 -10.59 23.46
C SER A 181 7.57 -11.08 23.41
N LEU A 182 8.18 -11.05 22.23
CA LEU A 182 9.59 -11.31 21.99
C LEU A 182 10.31 -9.98 21.79
N SER A 183 11.17 -9.63 22.73
CA SER A 183 12.01 -8.42 22.65
C SER A 183 13.38 -8.80 22.13
N LEU A 184 13.75 -8.29 20.96
CA LEU A 184 15.06 -8.50 20.35
C LEU A 184 15.90 -7.24 20.47
N ALA A 185 17.13 -7.40 20.93
CA ALA A 185 18.14 -6.35 20.99
C ALA A 185 19.52 -6.96 20.82
N TRP A 186 20.44 -6.17 20.27
CA TRP A 186 21.82 -6.59 20.03
C TRP A 186 22.78 -5.65 20.75
N PRO A 187 22.93 -5.79 22.09
CA PRO A 187 23.84 -4.96 22.88
C PRO A 187 25.32 -5.15 22.51
N GLU A 188 25.67 -6.27 21.85
CA GLU A 188 27.00 -6.54 21.32
C GLU A 188 27.41 -5.63 20.15
N VAL A 189 26.44 -4.96 19.51
CA VAL A 189 26.71 -4.05 18.38
C VAL A 189 27.07 -2.66 18.88
N GLN A 190 28.20 -2.13 18.40
CA GLN A 190 28.66 -0.77 18.71
C GLN A 190 27.99 0.29 17.82
N TRP A 191 26.68 0.46 17.97
CA TRP A 191 25.84 1.32 17.10
C TRP A 191 26.39 2.74 16.89
N ALA A 192 26.82 3.41 17.97
CA ALA A 192 27.35 4.77 17.88
C ALA A 192 28.63 4.85 17.04
N GLN A 193 29.51 3.85 17.18
CA GLN A 193 30.73 3.75 16.39
C GLN A 193 30.43 3.50 14.92
N LEU A 194 29.49 2.60 14.61
CA LEU A 194 29.07 2.32 13.23
C LEU A 194 28.53 3.58 12.56
N VAL A 195 27.60 4.30 13.21
CA VAL A 195 27.03 5.54 12.68
C VAL A 195 28.11 6.60 12.45
N GLN A 196 29.03 6.78 13.41
CA GLN A 196 30.10 7.76 13.31
C GLN A 196 31.11 7.41 12.21
N SER A 197 31.53 6.14 12.13
CA SER A 197 32.59 5.70 11.23
C SER A 197 32.12 5.62 9.79
N LEU A 198 30.88 5.18 9.56
CA LEU A 198 30.27 5.10 8.23
C LEU A 198 29.63 6.43 7.81
N SER A 199 29.48 7.38 8.74
CA SER A 199 28.74 8.63 8.53
C SER A 199 27.31 8.40 8.01
N GLN A 200 26.68 7.29 8.41
CA GLN A 200 25.34 6.89 7.95
C GLN A 200 24.54 6.29 9.11
N ARG A 201 23.31 6.79 9.30
CA ARG A 201 22.36 6.22 10.28
C ARG A 201 21.60 5.00 9.76
N ALA A 202 21.64 4.76 8.45
CA ALA A 202 21.14 3.57 7.77
C ALA A 202 21.54 2.26 8.46
N VAL A 203 22.79 2.20 8.92
CA VAL A 203 23.38 1.02 9.57
C VAL A 203 22.67 0.60 10.87
N LEU A 204 21.83 1.48 11.44
CA LEU A 204 21.00 1.16 12.60
C LEU A 204 19.87 0.18 12.24
N GLU A 205 19.58 0.00 10.95
CA GLU A 205 18.56 -0.92 10.48
C GLU A 205 19.12 -2.31 10.30
N VAL A 206 18.34 -3.27 10.77
CA VAL A 206 18.73 -4.66 10.77
C VAL A 206 17.56 -5.56 10.46
N GLN A 207 17.92 -6.73 9.94
CA GLN A 207 17.03 -7.85 9.84
C GLN A 207 17.48 -9.02 10.71
N ALA A 208 16.53 -9.87 11.07
CA ALA A 208 16.76 -11.13 11.75
C ALA A 208 15.67 -12.13 11.37
N TRP A 209 15.97 -13.42 11.52
CA TRP A 209 14.97 -14.47 11.44
C TRP A 209 14.60 -14.93 12.85
N ALA A 210 13.30 -15.05 13.12
CA ALA A 210 12.78 -15.65 14.35
C ALA A 210 11.88 -16.84 13.97
N MET A 211 12.21 -18.02 14.50
CA MET A 211 11.48 -19.27 14.22
C MET A 211 11.04 -19.94 15.51
N GLY A 212 9.77 -20.37 15.58
CA GLY A 212 9.23 -21.01 16.77
C GLY A 212 8.11 -21.99 16.46
N PRO A 213 8.02 -23.12 17.19
CA PRO A 213 6.98 -24.11 16.93
C PRO A 213 5.63 -23.68 17.51
N LEU A 214 4.58 -24.00 16.75
CA LEU A 214 3.17 -23.93 17.13
C LEU A 214 2.58 -25.34 17.04
N VAL A 215 1.70 -25.67 17.98
CA VAL A 215 1.01 -26.95 18.00
C VAL A 215 -0.47 -26.72 17.79
N VAL A 216 -1.06 -27.41 16.82
CA VAL A 216 -2.49 -27.45 16.56
C VAL A 216 -2.98 -28.85 16.90
N HIS A 217 -3.81 -28.95 17.94
CA HIS A 217 -4.36 -30.23 18.37
C HIS A 217 -5.67 -30.56 17.62
N THR A 218 -6.52 -29.56 17.40
CA THR A 218 -7.80 -29.73 16.70
C THR A 218 -7.75 -28.90 15.43
N GLY A 219 -7.78 -29.56 14.27
CA GLY A 219 -7.78 -28.87 12.99
C GLY A 219 -9.02 -27.97 12.84
N GLY A 220 -8.86 -26.84 12.16
CA GLY A 220 -9.90 -25.84 12.04
C GLY A 220 -9.40 -24.49 11.52
N PRO A 221 -10.28 -23.47 11.51
CA PRO A 221 -9.89 -22.10 11.23
C PRO A 221 -9.20 -21.45 12.43
N PHE A 222 -8.11 -20.72 12.17
CA PHE A 222 -7.33 -20.00 13.17
C PHE A 222 -7.08 -18.57 12.73
N LEU A 223 -6.87 -17.68 13.69
CA LEU A 223 -6.39 -16.32 13.49
C LEU A 223 -4.94 -16.23 13.94
N LEU A 224 -4.05 -15.82 13.04
CA LEU A 224 -2.65 -15.53 13.33
C LEU A 224 -2.45 -14.01 13.39
N ASP A 225 -2.15 -13.46 14.57
CA ASP A 225 -1.84 -12.04 14.80
C ASP A 225 -0.36 -11.89 15.16
N CYS A 226 0.46 -11.48 14.21
CA CYS A 226 1.89 -11.19 14.39
C CYS A 226 2.16 -9.68 14.27
N ARG A 227 2.32 -8.98 15.39
CA ARG A 227 2.57 -7.53 15.41
C ARG A 227 4.05 -7.21 15.35
N GLY A 228 4.40 -6.17 14.60
CA GLY A 228 5.80 -5.75 14.41
C GLY A 228 6.53 -6.47 13.26
N ALA A 229 5.80 -7.17 12.38
CA ALA A 229 6.34 -7.81 11.19
C ALA A 229 5.43 -7.60 9.97
N HIS A 230 5.99 -7.73 8.76
CA HIS A 230 5.27 -7.62 7.49
C HIS A 230 4.55 -8.91 7.09
N ARG A 231 5.23 -10.04 7.32
CA ARG A 231 4.85 -11.35 6.81
C ARG A 231 5.15 -12.41 7.85
N ALA A 232 4.27 -13.39 7.93
CA ALA A 232 4.46 -14.60 8.71
C ALA A 232 4.35 -15.81 7.78
N THR A 233 5.24 -16.78 7.95
CA THR A 233 5.28 -17.99 7.13
C THR A 233 5.15 -19.20 8.04
N LEU A 234 4.23 -20.11 7.71
CA LEU A 234 4.01 -21.36 8.44
C LEU A 234 4.48 -22.54 7.60
N TYR A 235 5.47 -23.28 8.12
CA TYR A 235 5.92 -24.55 7.56
C TYR A 235 5.24 -25.71 8.29
N ASP A 236 4.75 -26.70 7.56
CA ASP A 236 4.24 -27.94 8.16
C ASP A 236 5.42 -28.83 8.59
N ALA A 237 5.55 -29.09 9.89
CA ALA A 237 6.64 -29.90 10.42
C ALA A 237 6.58 -31.37 9.96
N LEU A 238 5.39 -31.86 9.58
CA LEU A 238 5.22 -33.22 9.04
C LEU A 238 5.62 -33.29 7.57
N HIS A 239 5.31 -32.24 6.81
CA HIS A 239 5.57 -32.15 5.38
C HIS A 239 6.42 -30.90 5.06
N PRO A 240 7.67 -30.82 5.55
CA PRO A 240 8.49 -29.60 5.47
C PRO A 240 8.88 -29.18 4.05
N THR A 241 8.72 -30.08 3.06
CA THR A 241 8.93 -29.81 1.63
C THR A 241 7.66 -29.29 0.93
N SER A 242 6.51 -29.29 1.61
CA SER A 242 5.28 -28.70 1.07
C SER A 242 5.39 -27.18 1.03
N PRO A 243 4.71 -26.51 0.08
CA PRO A 243 4.67 -25.06 0.02
C PRO A 243 4.24 -24.47 1.37
N PRO A 244 5.00 -23.53 1.94
CA PRO A 244 4.61 -22.93 3.20
C PRO A 244 3.40 -22.01 3.01
N ARG A 245 2.66 -21.79 4.09
CA ARG A 245 1.53 -20.84 4.09
C ARG A 245 2.05 -19.45 4.43
N THR A 246 1.89 -18.52 3.49
CA THR A 246 2.29 -17.11 3.68
C THR A 246 1.08 -16.27 4.11
N LEU A 247 1.23 -15.51 5.18
CA LEU A 247 0.16 -14.69 5.74
C LEU A 247 0.68 -13.27 5.96
N ASN A 248 -0.22 -12.30 5.82
CA ASN A 248 0.05 -10.93 6.23
C ASN A 248 0.29 -10.92 7.74
N ALA A 249 1.29 -10.16 8.18
CA ALA A 249 1.48 -9.85 9.59
C ALA A 249 1.00 -8.41 9.86
N HIS A 250 0.75 -8.10 11.13
CA HIS A 250 0.04 -6.90 11.54
C HIS A 250 1.02 -5.78 11.91
N ILE A 251 1.61 -5.18 10.89
CA ILE A 251 2.75 -4.31 11.10
C ILE A 251 2.44 -2.97 11.78
N TYR A 252 1.24 -2.42 11.54
CA TYR A 252 0.80 -1.17 12.12
C TYR A 252 0.12 -1.32 13.48
N ALA A 253 -0.17 -2.56 13.90
CA ALA A 253 -0.97 -2.86 15.09
C ALA A 253 -2.26 -2.02 15.18
N SER A 254 -2.86 -1.70 14.03
CA SER A 254 -4.05 -0.86 13.93
C SER A 254 -5.27 -1.61 14.47
N PRO A 255 -6.07 -0.99 15.36
CA PRO A 255 -7.27 -1.64 15.88
C PRO A 255 -8.33 -1.91 14.79
N HIS A 256 -8.27 -1.21 13.66
CA HIS A 256 -9.26 -1.31 12.57
C HIS A 256 -9.10 -2.57 11.72
N HIS A 257 -7.90 -3.15 11.64
CA HIS A 257 -7.63 -4.39 10.90
C HIS A 257 -7.93 -5.65 11.73
N GLY A 258 -8.39 -5.48 12.96
CA GLY A 258 -8.72 -6.57 13.87
C GLY A 258 -7.49 -7.31 14.42
N ARG A 259 -7.71 -8.46 15.07
CA ARG A 259 -6.63 -9.33 15.55
C ARG A 259 -6.35 -10.41 14.51
N GLY A 260 -5.30 -10.22 13.72
CA GLY A 260 -4.71 -11.23 12.83
C GLY A 260 -5.50 -11.59 11.57
N PHE A 261 -4.90 -12.46 10.76
CA PHE A 261 -5.47 -12.97 9.50
C PHE A 261 -5.82 -14.45 9.64
N SER A 262 -6.83 -14.88 8.89
CA SER A 262 -7.34 -16.25 8.99
C SER A 262 -6.46 -17.24 8.22
N VAL A 263 -6.24 -18.41 8.83
CA VAL A 263 -5.58 -19.55 8.23
C VAL A 263 -6.26 -20.84 8.70
N ARG A 264 -6.51 -21.76 7.77
CA ARG A 264 -7.00 -23.10 8.11
C ARG A 264 -5.82 -24.04 8.32
N LEU A 265 -5.75 -24.66 9.49
CA LEU A 265 -4.67 -25.58 9.85
C LEU A 265 -5.26 -26.94 10.21
N ALA A 266 -4.58 -28.01 9.81
CA ALA A 266 -4.88 -29.36 10.27
C ALA A 266 -4.29 -29.58 11.68
N ALA A 267 -4.66 -30.68 12.33
CA ALA A 267 -3.96 -31.09 13.54
C ALA A 267 -2.51 -31.46 13.18
N GLY A 268 -1.53 -30.91 13.91
CA GLY A 268 -0.12 -31.07 13.60
C GLY A 268 0.75 -30.03 14.29
N VAL A 269 2.01 -29.99 13.89
CA VAL A 269 3.00 -29.02 14.38
C VAL A 269 3.41 -28.14 13.21
N TYR A 270 3.46 -26.83 13.44
CA TYR A 270 3.83 -25.84 12.45
C TYR A 270 5.01 -25.02 12.94
N ILE A 271 5.96 -24.70 12.06
CA ILE A 271 7.05 -23.77 12.38
C ILE A 271 6.65 -22.40 11.88
N LEU A 272 6.43 -21.47 12.81
CA LEU A 272 6.20 -20.07 12.52
C LEU A 272 7.55 -19.39 12.30
N ALA A 273 7.80 -18.95 11.07
CA ALA A 273 8.97 -18.17 10.69
C ALA A 273 8.56 -16.72 10.42
N VAL A 274 9.29 -15.78 11.02
CA VAL A 274 9.08 -14.35 10.87
C VAL A 274 10.42 -13.69 10.54
N ARG A 275 10.46 -12.94 9.44
CA ARG A 275 11.57 -12.04 9.12
C ARG A 275 11.32 -10.72 9.83
N VAL A 276 12.09 -10.46 10.88
CA VAL A 276 12.01 -9.25 11.69
C VAL A 276 12.87 -8.18 11.03
N ARG A 277 12.30 -7.01 10.75
CA ARG A 277 13.03 -5.83 10.25
C ARG A 277 12.81 -4.67 11.21
N THR A 278 13.87 -4.02 11.65
CA THR A 278 13.77 -3.02 12.72
C THR A 278 14.95 -2.05 12.77
N VAL A 279 14.83 -0.99 13.59
CA VAL A 279 15.92 -0.07 13.93
C VAL A 279 16.43 -0.43 15.32
N MET A 280 17.61 -1.07 15.41
CA MET A 280 18.32 -1.50 16.64
C MET A 280 17.61 -2.47 17.60
N ARG A 281 16.28 -2.43 17.72
CA ARG A 281 15.48 -3.23 18.67
C ARG A 281 14.10 -3.51 18.12
N ALA A 282 13.66 -4.76 18.20
CA ALA A 282 12.31 -5.16 17.80
C ALA A 282 11.46 -5.60 18.99
N GLN A 283 10.16 -5.32 18.92
CA GLN A 283 9.14 -5.97 19.73
C GLN A 283 8.21 -6.75 18.80
N LEU A 284 8.27 -8.08 18.88
CA LEU A 284 7.44 -8.99 18.09
C LEU A 284 6.39 -9.62 19.02
N HIS A 285 5.13 -9.61 18.63
CA HIS A 285 4.09 -10.35 19.36
C HIS A 285 3.28 -11.18 18.38
N CYS A 286 3.47 -12.50 18.42
CA CYS A 286 2.74 -13.44 17.58
C CYS A 286 1.81 -14.30 18.42
N SER A 287 0.53 -14.32 18.05
CA SER A 287 -0.48 -15.16 18.68
C SER A 287 -1.30 -15.94 17.66
N LEU A 288 -1.59 -17.20 18.00
CA LEU A 288 -2.49 -18.09 17.27
C LEU A 288 -3.70 -18.41 18.15
N ALA A 289 -4.90 -18.20 17.62
CA ALA A 289 -6.14 -18.54 18.32
C ALA A 289 -7.12 -19.21 17.38
N ALA A 290 -7.85 -20.22 17.87
CA ALA A 290 -8.96 -20.79 17.11
C ALA A 290 -10.00 -19.70 16.81
N ALA A 291 -10.44 -19.61 15.57
CA ALA A 291 -11.50 -18.69 15.20
C ALA A 291 -12.80 -19.12 15.89
N ARG A 292 -13.46 -18.16 16.57
CA ARG A 292 -14.71 -18.43 17.31
C ARG A 292 -15.93 -18.46 16.41
N GLU A 293 -15.85 -17.73 15.30
CA GLU A 293 -16.94 -17.52 14.35
C GLU A 293 -16.39 -17.76 12.94
N GLU A 294 -17.25 -18.21 12.03
CA GLU A 294 -16.88 -18.45 10.63
C GLU A 294 -16.61 -17.15 9.87
N TRP A 295 -17.16 -16.03 10.34
CA TRP A 295 -16.95 -14.71 9.80
C TRP A 295 -17.09 -13.65 10.89
N GLN A 296 -16.57 -12.45 10.65
CA GLN A 296 -16.69 -11.33 11.59
C GLN A 296 -16.80 -10.01 10.84
N VAL A 297 -17.63 -9.10 11.35
CA VAL A 297 -17.63 -7.68 10.94
C VAL A 297 -16.75 -6.89 11.92
N LEU A 298 -15.76 -6.18 11.40
CA LEU A 298 -14.83 -5.37 12.18
C LEU A 298 -15.32 -3.90 12.25
N PRO A 299 -14.84 -3.11 13.23
CA PRO A 299 -15.13 -1.69 13.27
C PRO A 299 -14.61 -0.97 12.02
N PRO A 300 -15.38 -0.07 11.39
CA PRO A 300 -14.92 0.69 10.24
C PRO A 300 -13.78 1.64 10.61
N ALA A 301 -12.90 1.93 9.64
CA ALA A 301 -11.79 2.88 9.82
C ALA A 301 -12.28 4.33 9.99
N ALA A 302 -13.41 4.68 9.36
CA ALA A 302 -14.02 5.99 9.47
C ALA A 302 -15.55 5.92 9.39
N LEU A 303 -16.20 6.89 10.04
CA LEU A 303 -17.64 7.12 9.98
C LEU A 303 -17.90 8.57 9.55
N PRO A 304 -18.94 8.83 8.74
CA PRO A 304 -19.36 10.19 8.45
C PRO A 304 -19.96 10.84 9.69
N ASP A 305 -19.78 12.15 9.82
CA ASP A 305 -20.50 12.97 10.78
C ASP A 305 -21.89 13.35 10.23
N ALA A 306 -22.84 13.52 11.14
CA ALA A 306 -24.11 14.16 10.88
C ALA A 306 -23.98 15.68 11.09
N ALA A 307 -24.03 16.45 10.01
CA ALA A 307 -24.06 17.91 10.07
C ALA A 307 -25.47 18.40 10.47
N VAL A 308 -25.54 19.27 11.46
CA VAL A 308 -26.79 19.88 11.97
C VAL A 308 -26.82 21.34 11.54
N GLY A 309 -27.56 21.68 10.48
CA GLY A 309 -27.64 23.05 9.93
C GLY A 309 -28.95 23.77 10.24
N GLY A 310 -28.87 25.01 10.76
CA GLY A 310 -29.88 26.07 10.59
C GLY A 310 -31.36 25.74 10.81
N GLY A 311 -31.71 24.87 11.76
CA GLY A 311 -33.10 24.49 12.07
C GLY A 311 -33.67 23.30 11.29
N GLY A 312 -32.89 22.68 10.39
CA GLY A 312 -33.25 21.46 9.66
C GLY A 312 -32.83 20.17 10.38
N ALA A 313 -33.36 19.03 9.90
CA ALA A 313 -32.95 17.71 10.37
C ALA A 313 -31.47 17.41 10.03
N PRO A 314 -30.75 16.66 10.89
CA PRO A 314 -29.37 16.26 10.66
C PRO A 314 -29.21 15.46 9.35
N ARG A 315 -28.08 15.65 8.65
CA ARG A 315 -27.74 14.88 7.44
C ARG A 315 -26.29 14.40 7.48
N LEU A 316 -26.04 13.20 6.95
CA LEU A 316 -24.69 12.66 6.86
C LEU A 316 -23.92 13.36 5.72
N CYS A 317 -22.69 13.77 5.99
CA CYS A 317 -21.83 14.31 4.94
C CYS A 317 -21.24 13.16 4.11
N GLY A 318 -21.68 13.02 2.86
CA GLY A 318 -21.32 11.93 1.94
C GLY A 318 -22.04 10.61 2.22
N GLY A 319 -22.08 10.18 3.49
CA GLY A 319 -22.87 9.04 3.96
C GLY A 319 -22.24 7.66 3.69
N TRP A 320 -21.02 7.59 3.19
CA TRP A 320 -20.35 6.32 2.86
C TRP A 320 -19.72 5.65 4.09
N VAL A 321 -19.85 4.34 4.21
CA VAL A 321 -19.21 3.53 5.26
C VAL A 321 -18.63 2.27 4.62
N GLY A 322 -17.34 2.01 4.84
CA GLY A 322 -16.72 0.74 4.49
C GLY A 322 -16.67 -0.16 5.72
N LEU A 323 -17.53 -1.18 5.79
CA LEU A 323 -17.51 -2.17 6.87
C LEU A 323 -16.54 -3.31 6.53
N PRO A 324 -15.44 -3.50 7.26
CA PRO A 324 -14.57 -4.64 7.00
C PRO A 324 -15.25 -5.93 7.44
N VAL A 325 -15.31 -6.89 6.53
CA VAL A 325 -15.84 -8.22 6.75
C VAL A 325 -14.72 -9.24 6.51
N ARG A 326 -14.46 -10.06 7.53
CA ARG A 326 -13.39 -11.07 7.49
C ARG A 326 -14.00 -12.46 7.43
N SER A 327 -13.66 -13.22 6.39
CA SER A 327 -13.93 -14.66 6.33
C SER A 327 -12.89 -15.41 7.16
N SER A 328 -13.34 -16.11 8.20
CA SER A 328 -12.50 -16.98 9.02
C SER A 328 -12.67 -18.46 8.63
N GLY A 329 -13.79 -18.81 8.00
CA GLY A 329 -14.11 -20.16 7.54
C GLY A 329 -13.34 -20.65 6.33
N GLY A 330 -13.60 -21.90 5.96
CA GLY A 330 -13.10 -22.52 4.73
C GLY A 330 -14.01 -22.32 3.51
N ARG A 331 -15.12 -21.59 3.68
CA ARG A 331 -16.20 -21.42 2.69
C ARG A 331 -16.22 -19.99 2.16
N TRP A 332 -16.75 -19.83 0.94
CA TRP A 332 -16.97 -18.52 0.35
C TRP A 332 -18.17 -17.85 1.03
N LEU A 333 -18.07 -16.56 1.33
CA LEU A 333 -19.22 -15.77 1.75
C LEU A 333 -19.81 -15.09 0.52
N GLN A 334 -21.11 -15.26 0.29
CA GLN A 334 -21.85 -14.76 -0.87
C GLN A 334 -23.20 -14.20 -0.43
N GLN A 335 -23.93 -13.57 -1.36
CA GLN A 335 -25.32 -13.13 -1.15
C GLN A 335 -25.49 -12.25 0.10
N LEU A 336 -24.56 -11.33 0.32
CA LEU A 336 -24.62 -10.45 1.48
C LEU A 336 -25.82 -9.51 1.38
N GLN A 337 -26.57 -9.37 2.47
CA GLN A 337 -27.64 -8.38 2.61
C GLN A 337 -27.42 -7.56 3.88
N VAL A 338 -27.86 -6.31 3.86
CA VAL A 338 -27.77 -5.40 5.00
C VAL A 338 -29.11 -4.75 5.24
N GLU A 339 -29.60 -4.86 6.47
CA GLU A 339 -30.83 -4.24 6.93
C GLU A 339 -30.52 -3.26 8.07
N ALA A 340 -31.09 -2.06 8.01
CA ALA A 340 -31.02 -1.11 9.11
C ALA A 340 -32.26 -1.19 9.99
N LYS A 341 -32.06 -1.15 11.31
CA LYS A 341 -33.15 -1.03 12.29
C LYS A 341 -33.31 0.43 12.70
N GLY A 342 -34.53 0.99 12.59
CA GLY A 342 -34.89 2.30 13.15
C GLY A 342 -34.94 3.45 12.13
N GLU A 343 -34.42 4.62 12.51
CA GLU A 343 -34.60 5.92 11.82
C GLU A 343 -33.56 6.21 10.71
N ALA A 344 -32.90 5.18 10.18
CA ALA A 344 -31.95 5.31 9.08
C ALA A 344 -32.33 4.39 7.92
N ALA A 345 -32.11 4.87 6.70
CA ALA A 345 -32.18 4.06 5.50
C ALA A 345 -30.76 3.72 5.05
N VAL A 346 -30.57 2.48 4.62
CA VAL A 346 -29.27 1.98 4.17
C VAL A 346 -29.44 1.38 2.80
N GLU A 347 -28.57 1.80 1.91
CA GLU A 347 -28.43 1.26 0.58
C GLU A 347 -27.04 0.64 0.47
N MET A 348 -26.97 -0.63 0.10
CA MET A 348 -25.70 -1.18 -0.38
C MET A 348 -25.45 -0.58 -1.76
N VAL A 349 -24.33 0.13 -1.91
CA VAL A 349 -23.99 0.75 -3.19
C VAL A 349 -22.74 0.09 -3.71
N GLY A 350 -22.88 -0.61 -4.83
CA GLY A 350 -21.87 -1.57 -5.21
C GLY A 350 -22.32 -2.54 -6.28
N GLU A 351 -21.46 -3.52 -6.51
CA GLU A 351 -21.75 -4.78 -7.19
C GLU A 351 -23.05 -5.35 -6.60
N SER A 352 -23.90 -5.95 -7.43
CA SER A 352 -25.20 -6.46 -6.97
C SER A 352 -25.00 -7.40 -5.76
N SER A 353 -26.01 -7.56 -4.90
CA SER A 353 -25.90 -8.48 -3.75
C SER A 353 -25.50 -9.92 -4.13
N ILE A 354 -25.60 -10.28 -5.42
CA ILE A 354 -25.19 -11.55 -6.00
C ILE A 354 -23.67 -11.60 -6.29
N ASP A 355 -23.04 -10.49 -6.66
CA ASP A 355 -21.64 -10.43 -7.14
C ASP A 355 -20.62 -10.13 -6.02
N TRP A 356 -21.09 -9.69 -4.85
CA TRP A 356 -20.23 -9.44 -3.70
C TRP A 356 -19.88 -10.75 -2.97
N GLN A 357 -18.71 -11.31 -3.29
CA GLN A 357 -18.15 -12.51 -2.64
C GLN A 357 -16.89 -12.24 -1.82
N ILE A 358 -16.65 -13.06 -0.79
CA ILE A 358 -15.41 -13.06 0.00
C ILE A 358 -14.80 -14.46 -0.05
N ALA A 359 -13.56 -14.54 -0.51
CA ALA A 359 -12.79 -15.78 -0.52
C ALA A 359 -12.45 -16.25 0.91
N PRO A 360 -12.29 -17.56 1.15
CA PRO A 360 -11.79 -18.07 2.42
C PRO A 360 -10.49 -17.38 2.85
N GLY A 361 -10.47 -16.80 4.05
CA GLY A 361 -9.30 -16.09 4.58
C GLY A 361 -9.16 -14.62 4.18
N GLN A 362 -10.01 -14.11 3.29
CA GLN A 362 -10.00 -12.72 2.84
C GLN A 362 -10.70 -11.80 3.85
N SER A 363 -10.17 -10.58 3.97
CA SER A 363 -10.84 -9.43 4.58
C SER A 363 -11.21 -8.42 3.49
N ARG A 364 -12.50 -8.14 3.35
CA ARG A 364 -13.05 -7.26 2.30
C ARG A 364 -13.92 -6.17 2.91
N LEU A 365 -13.78 -4.94 2.43
CA LEU A 365 -14.69 -3.85 2.78
C LEU A 365 -16.01 -4.01 2.04
N LEU A 366 -17.11 -3.94 2.79
CA LEU A 366 -18.45 -3.78 2.28
C LEU A 366 -18.77 -2.27 2.20
N PRO A 367 -18.89 -1.70 0.98
CA PRO A 367 -19.29 -0.31 0.81
C PRO A 367 -20.80 -0.15 1.03
N LEU A 368 -21.18 0.68 2.00
CA LEU A 368 -22.55 1.06 2.30
C LEU A 368 -22.74 2.56 2.12
N ARG A 369 -23.90 2.96 1.61
CA ARG A 369 -24.35 4.36 1.63
C ARG A 369 -25.50 4.49 2.62
N LEU A 370 -25.23 5.21 3.69
CA LEU A 370 -26.17 5.50 4.75
C LEU A 370 -26.89 6.82 4.45
N SER A 371 -28.19 6.87 4.75
CA SER A 371 -28.97 8.09 4.79
C SER A 371 -29.85 8.11 6.03
N LEU A 372 -30.07 9.29 6.60
CA LEU A 372 -30.93 9.45 7.76
C LEU A 372 -32.37 9.70 7.30
N ALA A 373 -33.34 9.08 7.95
CA ALA A 373 -34.74 9.34 7.65
C ALA A 373 -35.12 10.78 8.04
N ALA A 374 -36.00 11.40 7.26
CA ALA A 374 -36.41 12.80 7.44
C ALA A 374 -37.15 13.12 8.77
N ARG A 375 -37.33 12.13 9.65
CA ARG A 375 -38.10 12.25 10.91
C ARG A 375 -37.24 12.59 12.13
N LEU A 376 -35.92 12.72 12.00
CA LEU A 376 -35.06 13.10 13.13
C LEU A 376 -35.38 14.52 13.62
N PRO A 377 -35.46 14.74 14.95
CA PRO A 377 -35.66 16.08 15.50
C PRO A 377 -34.46 16.99 15.16
N PRO A 378 -34.63 18.32 15.12
CA PRO A 378 -33.55 19.27 14.86
C PRO A 378 -32.37 19.18 15.85
N SER A 379 -32.60 18.64 17.05
CA SER A 379 -31.61 18.46 18.12
C SER A 379 -31.66 17.03 18.67
N PRO A 380 -31.12 16.03 17.94
CA PRO A 380 -31.13 14.65 18.41
C PRO A 380 -30.12 14.43 19.55
N ARG A 381 -30.29 13.35 20.32
CA ARG A 381 -29.26 12.90 21.27
C ARG A 381 -28.09 12.33 20.48
N CYS A 382 -26.89 12.84 20.73
CA CYS A 382 -25.68 12.45 20.01
C CYS A 382 -24.72 11.68 20.94
N PRO A 383 -23.96 10.70 20.43
CA PRO A 383 -23.92 10.23 19.04
C PRO A 383 -25.21 9.49 18.63
N LEU A 384 -25.59 9.59 17.36
CA LEU A 384 -26.69 8.80 16.78
C LEU A 384 -26.21 7.35 16.68
N LEU A 385 -26.93 6.41 17.30
CA LEU A 385 -26.56 5.00 17.27
C LEU A 385 -27.34 4.27 16.17
N LEU A 386 -26.69 4.00 15.04
CA LEU A 386 -27.29 3.23 13.95
C LEU A 386 -27.02 1.74 14.13
N ARG A 387 -28.06 0.91 14.07
CA ARG A 387 -27.92 -0.55 14.19
C ARG A 387 -28.19 -1.22 12.85
N LEU A 388 -27.25 -2.02 12.40
CA LEU A 388 -27.34 -2.77 11.15
C LEU A 388 -27.30 -4.27 11.45
N THR A 389 -28.14 -5.03 10.75
CA THR A 389 -28.08 -6.49 10.68
C THR A 389 -27.51 -6.86 9.32
N LEU A 390 -26.42 -7.60 9.30
CA LEU A 390 -25.83 -8.14 8.08
C LEU A 390 -26.15 -9.63 8.01
N THR A 391 -26.57 -10.12 6.85
CA THR A 391 -26.76 -11.55 6.58
C THR A 391 -25.92 -11.98 5.39
N ALA A 392 -25.25 -13.13 5.49
CA ALA A 392 -24.38 -13.68 4.44
C ALA A 392 -24.67 -15.17 4.26
N ARG A 393 -24.50 -15.70 3.04
CA ARG A 393 -24.54 -17.13 2.77
C ARG A 393 -23.12 -17.68 2.68
N ALA A 394 -22.76 -18.60 3.58
CA ALA A 394 -21.50 -19.33 3.51
C ALA A 394 -21.68 -20.58 2.64
N VAL A 395 -20.96 -20.66 1.51
CA VAL A 395 -21.07 -21.71 0.49
C VAL A 395 -19.77 -22.51 0.39
N ASP A 396 -19.85 -23.83 0.52
CA ASP A 396 -18.74 -24.72 0.21
C ASP A 396 -18.68 -24.95 -1.30
N ALA A 397 -17.56 -24.57 -1.93
CA ALA A 397 -17.42 -24.67 -3.39
C ALA A 397 -17.37 -26.13 -3.90
N SER A 398 -17.08 -27.11 -3.03
CA SER A 398 -16.95 -28.52 -3.40
C SER A 398 -18.24 -29.30 -3.23
N THR A 399 -18.98 -29.06 -2.13
CA THR A 399 -20.22 -29.78 -1.82
C THR A 399 -21.48 -29.01 -2.22
N ASN A 400 -21.34 -27.71 -2.53
CA ASN A 400 -22.42 -26.77 -2.75
C ASN A 400 -23.37 -26.62 -1.55
N GLU A 401 -22.93 -27.04 -0.35
CA GLU A 401 -23.67 -26.84 0.90
C GLU A 401 -23.60 -25.38 1.33
N SER A 402 -24.74 -24.83 1.74
CA SER A 402 -24.86 -23.44 2.14
C SER A 402 -25.45 -23.26 3.53
N THR A 403 -24.99 -22.25 4.27
CA THR A 403 -25.56 -21.85 5.56
C THR A 403 -25.69 -20.34 5.61
N ASP A 404 -26.87 -19.84 6.01
CA ASP A 404 -27.08 -18.41 6.20
C ASP A 404 -26.58 -17.99 7.60
N LEU A 405 -25.81 -16.90 7.63
CA LEU A 405 -25.15 -16.34 8.81
C LEU A 405 -25.67 -14.93 9.03
N SER A 406 -25.75 -14.48 10.28
CA SER A 406 -26.16 -13.12 10.63
C SER A 406 -25.23 -12.48 11.68
N HIS A 407 -24.99 -11.17 11.56
CA HIS A 407 -24.20 -10.39 12.50
C HIS A 407 -24.80 -9.00 12.68
N GLU A 408 -24.86 -8.50 13.91
CA GLU A 408 -25.32 -7.14 14.21
C GLU A 408 -24.14 -6.21 14.48
N VAL A 409 -24.17 -5.01 13.90
CA VAL A 409 -23.18 -3.95 14.14
C VAL A 409 -23.86 -2.65 14.55
N SER A 410 -23.25 -1.93 15.47
CA SER A 410 -23.71 -0.61 15.92
C SER A 410 -22.71 0.47 15.55
N LEU A 411 -23.15 1.50 14.84
CA LEU A 411 -22.33 2.60 14.34
C LEU A 411 -22.68 3.90 15.09
N PRO A 412 -21.76 4.44 15.92
CA PRO A 412 -21.97 5.70 16.63
C PRO A 412 -21.61 6.89 15.73
N ILE A 413 -22.60 7.51 15.11
CA ILE A 413 -22.44 8.69 14.25
C ILE A 413 -22.40 9.95 15.11
N GLN A 414 -21.35 10.76 14.97
CA GLN A 414 -21.22 12.02 15.70
C GLN A 414 -22.06 13.11 15.04
N CYS A 415 -22.66 14.00 15.84
CA CYS A 415 -23.32 15.19 15.34
C CYS A 415 -22.39 16.39 15.45
N ARG A 416 -22.38 17.27 14.44
CA ARG A 416 -21.51 18.45 14.40
C ARG A 416 -22.28 19.68 13.95
N ALA A 417 -21.96 20.81 14.57
CA ALA A 417 -22.48 22.11 14.15
C ALA A 417 -21.74 22.63 12.90
N PRO A 418 -22.33 23.56 12.12
CA PRO A 418 -21.75 24.00 10.83
C PRO A 418 -20.39 24.69 10.94
N HIS A 419 -20.08 25.27 12.10
CA HIS A 419 -18.82 25.96 12.37
C HIS A 419 -17.73 25.03 12.94
N GLN A 420 -18.05 23.76 13.19
CA GLN A 420 -17.11 22.75 13.66
C GLN A 420 -16.58 21.95 12.47
N SER A 421 -15.46 21.25 12.65
CA SER A 421 -14.97 20.30 11.64
C SER A 421 -15.95 19.13 11.50
N VAL A 422 -16.37 18.85 10.27
CA VAL A 422 -17.30 17.77 9.91
C VAL A 422 -16.55 16.75 9.09
N VAL A 423 -16.54 15.49 9.51
CA VAL A 423 -15.97 14.39 8.73
C VAL A 423 -16.99 13.94 7.69
N CYS A 424 -16.61 14.05 6.42
CA CYS A 424 -17.34 13.53 5.28
C CYS A 424 -16.64 12.26 4.78
N THR A 425 -17.39 11.33 4.23
CA THR A 425 -16.84 10.11 3.62
C THR A 425 -17.21 10.00 2.16
N PHE A 426 -16.32 9.44 1.35
CA PHE A 426 -16.49 9.30 -0.10
C PHE A 426 -15.85 8.01 -0.62
N VAL A 427 -16.21 7.63 -1.85
CA VAL A 427 -15.56 6.53 -2.58
C VAL A 427 -14.36 7.07 -3.34
N ASP A 428 -13.20 6.52 -3.03
CA ASP A 428 -11.92 6.87 -3.64
C ASP A 428 -11.71 6.19 -5.01
N VAL A 429 -10.64 6.55 -5.71
CA VAL A 429 -10.34 6.12 -7.10
C VAL A 429 -10.21 4.60 -7.27
N ASP A 430 -9.78 3.90 -6.22
CA ASP A 430 -9.60 2.45 -6.19
C ASP A 430 -10.73 1.71 -5.46
N GLY A 431 -11.80 2.43 -5.09
CA GLY A 431 -12.97 1.86 -4.41
C GLY A 431 -12.87 1.83 -2.88
N ALA A 432 -11.76 2.29 -2.30
CA ALA A 432 -11.67 2.47 -0.84
C ALA A 432 -12.70 3.51 -0.37
N ILE A 433 -13.20 3.34 0.86
CA ILE A 433 -14.06 4.35 1.50
C ILE A 433 -13.19 5.21 2.40
N THR A 434 -13.11 6.49 2.09
CA THR A 434 -12.09 7.38 2.65
C THR A 434 -12.72 8.61 3.33
N PRO A 435 -12.20 9.05 4.50
CA PRO A 435 -12.67 10.25 5.17
C PRO A 435 -11.94 11.53 4.71
N ALA A 436 -12.66 12.64 4.72
CA ALA A 436 -12.10 13.99 4.68
C ALA A 436 -12.86 14.88 5.65
N ALA A 437 -12.14 15.59 6.51
CA ALA A 437 -12.74 16.61 7.35
C ALA A 437 -12.88 17.92 6.55
N VAL A 438 -14.01 18.59 6.72
CA VAL A 438 -14.27 19.90 6.12
C VAL A 438 -14.51 20.95 7.18
N LEU A 439 -14.07 22.18 6.90
CA LEU A 439 -14.49 23.37 7.61
C LEU A 439 -15.11 24.33 6.61
N ALA A 440 -16.32 24.78 6.94
CA ALA A 440 -17.01 25.75 6.13
C ALA A 440 -16.34 27.13 6.23
N PRO A 441 -16.43 27.97 5.18
CA PRO A 441 -15.89 29.32 5.22
C PRO A 441 -16.46 30.10 6.41
N PRO A 442 -15.62 30.79 7.22
CA PRO A 442 -16.09 31.65 8.29
C PRO A 442 -17.10 32.70 7.80
N ARG A 443 -17.98 33.16 8.71
CA ARG A 443 -19.00 34.20 8.43
C ARG A 443 -19.90 33.86 7.24
N GLU A 444 -20.33 32.61 7.16
CA GLU A 444 -21.30 32.10 6.18
C GLU A 444 -20.92 32.36 4.71
N GLY A 445 -19.62 32.38 4.41
CA GLY A 445 -19.18 32.53 3.02
C GLY A 445 -19.46 33.90 2.41
N ARG A 446 -19.73 34.95 3.20
CA ARG A 446 -19.86 36.34 2.68
C ARG A 446 -18.64 36.82 1.88
N ALA A 447 -17.48 36.19 2.08
CA ALA A 447 -16.26 36.47 1.34
C ALA A 447 -16.13 35.67 0.02
N CYS A 448 -17.07 34.77 -0.27
CA CYS A 448 -17.09 33.94 -1.46
C CYS A 448 -17.84 34.60 -2.61
N ASP A 449 -17.60 34.08 -3.80
CA ASP A 449 -18.29 34.49 -5.01
C ASP A 449 -19.65 33.76 -5.07
N GLY A 450 -20.75 34.52 -4.99
CA GLY A 450 -22.10 33.96 -4.98
C GLY A 450 -22.47 33.20 -6.25
N SER A 451 -21.77 33.43 -7.38
CA SER A 451 -22.05 32.78 -8.66
C SER A 451 -21.18 31.54 -8.91
N PHE A 452 -19.96 31.49 -8.36
CA PHE A 452 -18.97 30.43 -8.63
C PHE A 452 -18.59 29.57 -7.42
N GLY A 453 -19.08 29.90 -6.22
CA GLY A 453 -18.72 29.21 -4.98
C GLY A 453 -17.38 29.66 -4.38
N CYS A 454 -16.99 29.06 -3.26
CA CYS A 454 -15.72 29.36 -2.61
C CYS A 454 -14.60 28.47 -3.17
N PRO A 455 -13.39 29.01 -3.39
CA PRO A 455 -12.22 28.19 -3.66
C PRO A 455 -11.92 27.24 -2.49
N VAL A 456 -11.14 26.20 -2.77
CA VAL A 456 -10.77 25.18 -1.79
C VAL A 456 -9.37 25.44 -1.25
N LEU A 457 -9.21 25.35 0.08
CA LEU A 457 -7.93 25.21 0.75
C LEU A 457 -7.75 23.71 1.06
N LEU A 458 -6.99 23.01 0.23
CA LEU A 458 -6.66 21.61 0.43
C LEU A 458 -5.48 21.55 1.40
N THR A 459 -5.74 21.09 2.62
CA THR A 459 -4.70 20.94 3.65
C THR A 459 -4.34 19.48 3.86
N LEU A 460 -3.06 19.17 3.72
CA LEU A 460 -2.54 17.81 3.86
C LEU A 460 -1.83 17.66 5.20
N HIS A 461 -2.01 16.49 5.83
CA HIS A 461 -1.59 16.26 7.21
C HIS A 461 -0.23 15.54 7.31
N GLY A 462 0.40 15.66 8.49
CA GLY A 462 1.60 14.91 8.87
C GLY A 462 1.32 13.45 9.21
N THR A 463 2.36 12.64 9.43
CA THR A 463 2.20 11.23 9.83
C THR A 463 1.38 11.10 11.12
N SER A 464 0.47 10.12 11.16
CA SER A 464 -0.37 9.81 12.34
C SER A 464 -1.38 10.90 12.76
N ILE A 465 -1.65 11.88 11.89
CA ILE A 465 -2.67 12.92 12.13
C ILE A 465 -3.99 12.53 11.47
N THR A 466 -5.11 12.68 12.19
CA THR A 466 -6.44 12.39 11.65
C THR A 466 -6.92 13.52 10.72
N PRO A 467 -7.88 13.27 9.79
CA PRO A 467 -8.52 14.33 9.02
C PRO A 467 -9.01 15.49 9.89
N ARG A 468 -9.64 15.14 11.02
CA ARG A 468 -10.25 16.11 11.94
C ARG A 468 -9.20 17.01 12.58
N ASP A 469 -8.13 16.43 13.11
CA ASP A 469 -7.04 17.18 13.74
C ASP A 469 -6.36 18.12 12.72
N SER A 470 -6.21 17.67 11.47
CA SER A 470 -5.67 18.49 10.39
C SER A 470 -6.56 19.68 10.05
N ALA A 471 -7.89 19.51 10.07
CA ALA A 471 -8.82 20.63 9.89
C ALA A 471 -8.79 21.58 11.10
N ASP A 472 -8.83 21.02 12.31
CA ASP A 472 -8.86 21.78 13.57
C ASP A 472 -7.55 22.53 13.86
N ALA A 473 -6.45 22.18 13.20
CA ALA A 473 -5.19 22.94 13.22
C ALA A 473 -5.34 24.37 12.65
N TYR A 474 -6.42 24.65 11.92
CA TYR A 474 -6.76 26.00 11.44
C TYR A 474 -7.65 26.78 12.41
N LYS A 475 -7.66 26.44 13.70
CA LYS A 475 -8.32 27.22 14.75
C LYS A 475 -7.48 28.39 15.24
N ARG A 476 -8.12 29.48 15.65
CA ARG A 476 -7.47 30.63 16.30
C ARG A 476 -8.41 31.39 17.23
N LYS A 477 -7.86 32.25 18.08
CA LYS A 477 -8.62 33.28 18.81
C LYS A 477 -8.39 34.64 18.14
N PRO A 478 -9.42 35.28 17.54
CA PRO A 478 -9.27 36.60 16.92
C PRO A 478 -8.75 37.67 17.89
N ARG A 479 -9.24 37.65 19.14
CA ARG A 479 -8.70 38.41 20.28
C ARG A 479 -8.31 37.43 21.37
N ALA A 480 -7.23 37.71 22.09
CA ALA A 480 -6.77 36.85 23.19
C ALA A 480 -7.82 36.66 24.29
N SER A 481 -8.71 37.63 24.46
CA SER A 481 -9.83 37.61 25.41
C SER A 481 -11.06 36.85 24.92
N ASP A 482 -11.09 36.34 23.69
CA ASP A 482 -12.25 35.59 23.20
C ASP A 482 -12.27 34.21 23.88
N ASP A 483 -13.44 33.77 24.36
CA ASP A 483 -13.59 32.48 25.05
C ASP A 483 -13.50 31.30 24.08
N GLU A 484 -14.03 31.46 22.87
CA GLU A 484 -14.13 30.42 21.84
C GLU A 484 -13.12 30.57 20.70
N TYR A 485 -12.81 29.44 20.04
CA TYR A 485 -11.99 29.43 18.84
C TYR A 485 -12.83 29.70 17.59
N THR A 486 -12.27 30.48 16.66
CA THR A 486 -12.74 30.55 15.28
C THR A 486 -11.97 29.52 14.44
N PHE A 487 -12.70 28.65 13.74
CA PHE A 487 -12.13 27.64 12.84
C PHE A 487 -12.17 28.10 11.39
N GLY A 488 -11.21 27.62 10.59
CA GLY A 488 -11.18 27.81 9.14
C GLY A 488 -10.51 29.10 8.66
N VAL A 489 -10.62 29.33 7.35
CA VAL A 489 -9.95 30.43 6.63
C VAL A 489 -10.98 31.21 5.83
N GLU A 490 -10.96 32.54 5.98
CA GLU A 490 -11.93 33.46 5.36
C GLU A 490 -12.02 33.28 3.83
N GLY A 491 -13.20 32.89 3.36
CA GLY A 491 -13.54 32.71 1.94
C GLY A 491 -12.89 31.50 1.26
N TYR A 492 -12.57 30.46 2.04
CA TYR A 492 -12.19 29.15 1.53
C TYR A 492 -13.05 28.07 2.18
N TRP A 493 -13.42 27.05 1.39
CA TRP A 493 -13.74 25.75 1.95
C TRP A 493 -12.42 25.06 2.30
N LEU A 494 -12.24 24.66 3.55
CA LEU A 494 -11.08 23.86 3.91
C LEU A 494 -11.44 22.38 3.80
N VAL A 495 -10.62 21.63 3.09
CA VAL A 495 -10.74 20.18 2.93
C VAL A 495 -9.46 19.53 3.42
N ALA A 496 -9.57 18.67 4.43
CA ALA A 496 -8.49 17.91 5.04
C ALA A 496 -8.74 16.42 4.84
N PRO A 497 -8.30 15.82 3.72
CA PRO A 497 -8.45 14.40 3.48
C PRO A 497 -7.50 13.60 4.37
N SER A 498 -7.70 12.28 4.42
CA SER A 498 -6.68 11.33 4.83
C SER A 498 -6.71 10.14 3.90
N ARG A 499 -5.57 9.49 3.69
CA ARG A 499 -5.49 8.17 3.10
C ARG A 499 -4.68 7.31 4.05
N HIS A 500 -5.22 6.15 4.43
CA HIS A 500 -4.50 5.21 5.28
C HIS A 500 -3.25 4.68 4.58
N GLY A 501 -2.19 4.44 5.34
CA GLY A 501 -0.87 4.11 4.80
C GLY A 501 0.00 5.36 4.61
N ALA A 502 1.32 5.18 4.73
CA ALA A 502 2.27 6.28 4.60
C ALA A 502 2.68 6.47 3.14
N HIS A 503 1.69 6.79 2.30
CA HIS A 503 1.90 7.16 0.90
C HIS A 503 2.58 8.52 0.72
N ASN A 504 2.83 9.26 1.80
CA ASN A 504 3.48 10.58 1.78
C ASN A 504 2.77 11.60 0.87
N TRP A 505 1.48 11.40 0.58
CA TRP A 505 0.76 12.17 -0.45
C TRP A 505 1.35 12.05 -1.86
N GLU A 506 2.23 11.09 -2.11
CA GLU A 506 2.65 10.65 -3.44
C GLU A 506 1.58 9.72 -4.04
N GLN A 507 1.51 9.63 -5.37
CA GLN A 507 0.73 8.61 -6.09
C GLN A 507 -0.74 8.51 -5.59
N ILE A 508 -1.17 7.35 -5.08
CA ILE A 508 -2.54 7.13 -4.57
C ILE A 508 -2.94 8.13 -3.48
N GLY A 509 -1.98 8.60 -2.66
CA GLY A 509 -2.23 9.64 -1.67
C GLY A 509 -2.64 10.98 -2.31
N ARG A 510 -1.97 11.39 -3.40
CA ARG A 510 -2.39 12.58 -4.16
C ARG A 510 -3.74 12.36 -4.84
N LEU A 511 -3.93 11.20 -5.48
CA LEU A 511 -5.18 10.89 -6.17
C LEU A 511 -6.35 10.96 -5.20
N SER A 512 -6.19 10.38 -4.01
CA SER A 512 -7.15 10.47 -2.91
C SER A 512 -7.44 11.91 -2.47
N ALA A 513 -6.40 12.72 -2.29
CA ALA A 513 -6.56 14.13 -1.93
C ALA A 513 -7.32 14.93 -3.00
N THR A 514 -7.06 14.64 -4.27
CA THR A 514 -7.75 15.27 -5.42
C THR A 514 -9.21 14.80 -5.46
N ARG A 515 -9.42 13.48 -5.31
CA ARG A 515 -10.74 12.85 -5.30
C ARG A 515 -11.60 13.35 -4.16
N ALA A 516 -11.03 13.63 -2.99
CA ALA A 516 -11.75 14.24 -1.88
C ALA A 516 -12.32 15.61 -2.26
N VAL A 517 -11.52 16.47 -2.89
CA VAL A 517 -11.99 17.79 -3.34
C VAL A 517 -13.10 17.67 -4.38
N ASP A 518 -12.90 16.82 -5.40
CA ASP A 518 -13.87 16.63 -6.48
C ASP A 518 -15.18 15.98 -5.96
N ALA A 519 -15.09 14.95 -5.12
CA ALA A 519 -16.24 14.24 -4.58
C ALA A 519 -17.07 15.13 -3.65
N LEU A 520 -16.43 15.92 -2.79
CA LEU A 520 -17.12 16.82 -1.88
C LEU A 520 -17.73 18.03 -2.61
N ALA A 521 -17.07 18.54 -3.66
CA ALA A 521 -17.64 19.59 -4.50
C ALA A 521 -18.85 19.12 -5.32
N ALA A 522 -18.91 17.82 -5.64
CA ALA A 522 -20.03 17.19 -6.34
C ALA A 522 -21.21 16.82 -5.42
N LEU A 523 -21.06 16.95 -4.09
CA LEU A 523 -22.16 16.66 -3.16
C LEU A 523 -23.33 17.65 -3.33
N PRO A 524 -24.58 17.20 -3.14
CA PRO A 524 -25.72 18.11 -3.05
C PRO A 524 -25.51 19.16 -1.97
N LEU A 525 -25.90 20.41 -2.21
CA LEU A 525 -25.63 21.54 -1.31
C LEU A 525 -26.20 21.33 0.08
N GLU A 526 -27.34 20.66 0.18
CA GLU A 526 -28.01 20.30 1.42
C GLU A 526 -27.28 19.24 2.25
N SER A 527 -26.32 18.51 1.66
CA SER A 527 -25.49 17.53 2.37
C SER A 527 -24.18 18.11 2.92
N LEU A 528 -23.86 19.35 2.53
CA LEU A 528 -22.74 20.09 3.09
C LEU A 528 -23.13 20.77 4.40
N PRO A 529 -22.18 21.02 5.32
CA PRO A 529 -22.46 21.70 6.58
C PRO A 529 -23.08 23.10 6.42
N LEU A 530 -22.71 23.79 5.34
CA LEU A 530 -23.34 25.04 4.88
C LEU A 530 -23.69 24.90 3.40
N PRO A 531 -24.83 25.47 2.93
CA PRO A 531 -25.27 25.38 1.54
C PRO A 531 -24.49 26.34 0.63
N VAL A 532 -23.16 26.24 0.63
CA VAL A 532 -22.24 27.08 -0.14
C VAL A 532 -21.42 26.19 -1.06
N ARG A 533 -21.46 26.46 -2.37
CA ARG A 533 -20.74 25.65 -3.37
C ARG A 533 -19.22 25.69 -3.17
N MET A 534 -18.56 24.56 -3.40
CA MET A 534 -17.09 24.44 -3.50
C MET A 534 -16.66 24.57 -4.97
N ASP A 535 -15.59 25.32 -5.23
CA ASP A 535 -14.94 25.37 -6.53
C ASP A 535 -13.69 24.49 -6.54
N ALA A 536 -13.83 23.26 -7.04
CA ALA A 536 -12.76 22.27 -7.13
C ALA A 536 -11.64 22.65 -8.14
N GLN A 537 -11.84 23.66 -8.99
CA GLN A 537 -10.88 24.09 -10.00
C GLN A 537 -9.94 25.21 -9.51
N ARG A 538 -10.20 25.75 -8.33
CA ARG A 538 -9.40 26.81 -7.71
C ARG A 538 -8.98 26.40 -6.31
N VAL A 539 -7.75 25.91 -6.21
CA VAL A 539 -7.22 25.26 -5.01
C VAL A 539 -5.96 25.97 -4.51
N VAL A 540 -5.93 26.28 -3.21
CA VAL A 540 -4.68 26.56 -2.49
C VAL A 540 -4.24 25.26 -1.83
N PHE A 541 -2.99 24.86 -2.07
CA PHE A 541 -2.40 23.67 -1.47
C PHE A 541 -1.62 24.07 -0.23
N SER A 542 -1.91 23.42 0.91
CA SER A 542 -1.27 23.71 2.20
C SER A 542 -0.95 22.42 2.95
N GLY A 543 0.01 22.44 3.86
CA GLY A 543 0.26 21.31 4.75
C GLY A 543 1.50 21.44 5.61
N HIS A 544 1.65 20.50 6.55
CA HIS A 544 2.77 20.44 7.51
C HIS A 544 3.52 19.10 7.45
N SER A 545 4.85 19.12 7.55
CA SER A 545 5.69 17.91 7.56
C SER A 545 5.48 17.05 6.29
N MET A 546 5.02 15.81 6.43
CA MET A 546 4.54 14.98 5.30
C MET A 546 3.50 15.70 4.44
N GLY A 547 2.58 16.43 5.06
CA GLY A 547 1.61 17.26 4.35
C GLY A 547 2.23 18.48 3.67
N GLY A 548 3.35 19.00 4.18
CA GLY A 548 4.12 20.07 3.52
C GLY A 548 4.78 19.58 2.24
N HIS A 549 5.29 18.33 2.22
CA HIS A 549 5.72 17.66 1.00
C HIS A 549 4.54 17.44 0.05
N GLY A 550 3.42 16.92 0.56
CA GLY A 550 2.19 16.74 -0.21
C GLY A 550 1.67 18.02 -0.87
N ALA A 551 1.80 19.16 -0.19
CA ALA A 551 1.39 20.46 -0.74
C ALA A 551 2.21 20.81 -1.99
N TRP A 552 3.52 20.56 -1.97
CA TRP A 552 4.36 20.71 -3.16
C TRP A 552 3.98 19.70 -4.25
N ALA A 553 3.83 18.42 -3.90
CA ALA A 553 3.52 17.34 -4.84
C ALA A 553 2.20 17.60 -5.58
N ALA A 554 1.13 17.88 -4.82
CA ALA A 554 -0.20 18.17 -5.37
C ALA A 554 -0.18 19.44 -6.23
N ALA A 555 0.49 20.52 -5.78
CA ALA A 555 0.54 21.76 -6.56
C ALA A 555 1.28 21.60 -7.89
N VAL A 556 2.37 20.84 -7.91
CA VAL A 556 3.19 20.59 -9.11
C VAL A 556 2.48 19.69 -10.12
N GLN A 557 1.72 18.70 -9.62
CA GLN A 557 1.00 17.73 -10.45
C GLN A 557 -0.38 18.27 -10.91
N LEU A 558 -1.00 19.16 -10.12
CA LEU A 558 -2.30 19.80 -10.38
C LEU A 558 -2.14 21.31 -10.66
N ALA A 559 -1.06 21.70 -11.32
CA ALA A 559 -0.67 23.11 -11.47
C ALA A 559 -1.75 23.97 -12.17
N HIS A 560 -2.59 23.39 -13.02
CA HIS A 560 -3.75 24.09 -13.61
C HIS A 560 -4.83 24.52 -12.59
N ARG A 561 -4.89 23.95 -11.38
CA ARG A 561 -5.84 24.36 -10.31
C ARG A 561 -5.22 25.30 -9.27
N ALA A 562 -3.91 25.51 -9.32
CA ALA A 562 -3.16 26.11 -8.22
C ALA A 562 -3.35 27.64 -8.15
N LEU A 563 -4.04 28.10 -7.10
CA LEU A 563 -4.08 29.52 -6.70
C LEU A 563 -2.86 29.92 -5.86
N GLY A 564 -2.27 28.97 -5.13
CA GLY A 564 -1.15 29.21 -4.24
C GLY A 564 -0.67 27.93 -3.57
N VAL A 565 0.56 27.94 -3.07
CA VAL A 565 1.16 26.81 -2.33
C VAL A 565 1.77 27.30 -1.02
N ALA A 566 1.36 26.75 0.11
CA ALA A 566 1.92 27.01 1.44
C ALA A 566 2.47 25.72 2.05
N SER A 567 3.78 25.52 2.00
CA SER A 567 4.42 24.33 2.57
C SER A 567 5.08 24.68 3.90
N VAL A 568 4.67 24.00 4.97
CA VAL A 568 5.24 24.18 6.31
C VAL A 568 6.09 22.96 6.68
N SER A 569 7.39 23.15 6.94
CA SER A 569 8.33 22.06 7.27
C SER A 569 8.25 20.88 6.29
N GLY A 570 8.12 21.11 4.98
CA GLY A 570 8.00 20.05 3.96
C GLY A 570 9.32 19.72 3.26
N TRP A 571 9.55 18.44 2.95
CA TRP A 571 10.67 17.98 2.10
C TRP A 571 10.27 17.93 0.61
N LEU A 572 11.25 17.81 -0.29
CA LEU A 572 11.02 17.79 -1.74
C LEU A 572 11.06 16.39 -2.36
N ARG A 573 11.73 15.43 -1.74
CA ARG A 573 11.81 14.05 -2.23
C ARG A 573 11.93 13.10 -1.04
N LYS A 574 11.04 12.11 -0.97
CA LYS A 574 11.02 11.12 0.12
C LYS A 574 12.35 10.40 0.24
N GLU A 575 12.94 9.96 -0.88
CA GLU A 575 14.14 9.13 -0.88
C GLU A 575 15.38 9.83 -0.34
N THR A 576 15.35 11.16 -0.25
CA THR A 576 16.43 11.97 0.33
C THR A 576 16.07 12.53 1.70
N TYR A 577 14.84 12.29 2.17
CA TYR A 577 14.33 12.80 3.42
C TYR A 577 14.48 11.78 4.55
N GLY A 578 15.31 12.15 5.52
CA GLY A 578 15.63 11.34 6.68
C GLY A 578 16.43 10.10 6.31
N ASP A 579 17.10 9.53 7.29
CA ASP A 579 17.92 8.33 7.08
C ASP A 579 17.10 7.08 6.75
N SER A 580 15.77 7.23 6.79
CA SER A 580 14.79 6.16 6.67
C SER A 580 14.31 5.83 5.25
N ASN A 581 14.82 6.47 4.18
CA ASN A 581 14.20 6.36 2.85
C ASN A 581 15.16 6.25 1.64
N PHE A 582 16.47 6.15 1.85
CA PHE A 582 17.45 6.11 0.78
C PHE A 582 17.38 4.79 -0.02
N LEU A 583 17.11 4.87 -1.32
CA LEU A 583 17.14 3.72 -2.23
C LEU A 583 18.53 3.59 -2.84
N PHE A 584 19.17 2.43 -2.72
CA PHE A 584 20.48 2.10 -3.31
C PHE A 584 21.66 3.04 -2.93
N GLU A 585 21.44 4.13 -2.18
CA GLU A 585 22.47 5.08 -1.74
C GLU A 585 23.12 4.62 -0.42
N GLN A 586 22.48 3.70 0.32
CA GLN A 586 22.98 3.07 1.55
C GLN A 586 23.85 1.85 1.26
N SER A 587 24.79 1.97 0.32
CA SER A 587 25.62 0.87 -0.20
C SER A 587 26.31 -0.03 0.84
N VAL A 588 26.46 0.41 2.10
CA VAL A 588 27.11 -0.35 3.16
C VAL A 588 26.17 -1.27 3.98
N SER A 589 24.86 -1.03 4.00
CA SER A 589 23.88 -1.88 4.72
C SER A 589 22.81 -2.49 3.80
N ASP A 590 22.63 -1.94 2.60
CA ASP A 590 21.75 -2.48 1.57
C ASP A 590 22.44 -3.63 0.83
N LEU A 591 22.12 -4.86 1.23
CA LEU A 591 22.65 -6.08 0.63
C LEU A 591 22.35 -6.14 -0.86
N SER A 592 21.12 -5.79 -1.25
CA SER A 592 20.71 -5.82 -2.64
C SER A 592 21.52 -4.86 -3.51
N ALA A 593 21.83 -3.66 -3.01
CA ALA A 593 22.61 -2.65 -3.74
C ALA A 593 23.99 -3.14 -4.21
N SER A 594 24.60 -4.10 -3.50
CA SER A 594 25.89 -4.70 -3.89
C SER A 594 25.82 -5.54 -5.17
N HIS A 595 24.61 -5.95 -5.58
CA HIS A 595 24.36 -6.81 -6.72
C HIS A 595 23.62 -6.10 -7.86
N VAL A 596 23.16 -4.86 -7.66
CA VAL A 596 22.39 -4.11 -8.67
C VAL A 596 23.32 -3.36 -9.60
N GLU A 597 23.26 -3.68 -10.90
CA GLU A 597 24.00 -2.93 -11.91
C GLU A 597 23.48 -1.49 -12.06
N PRO A 598 24.34 -0.51 -12.40
CA PRO A 598 23.93 0.90 -12.56
C PRO A 598 22.78 1.09 -13.55
N ALA A 599 22.72 0.28 -14.61
CA ALA A 599 21.69 0.38 -15.62
C ALA A 599 20.32 -0.12 -15.08
N LEU A 600 20.31 -1.21 -14.31
CA LEU A 600 19.10 -1.69 -13.61
C LEU A 600 18.62 -0.65 -12.60
N LYS A 601 19.54 -0.12 -11.77
CA LYS A 601 19.25 0.94 -10.81
C LYS A 601 18.54 2.12 -11.46
N ALA A 602 19.02 2.59 -12.61
CA ALA A 602 18.40 3.70 -13.34
C ALA A 602 16.95 3.40 -13.78
N VAL A 603 16.65 2.17 -14.19
CA VAL A 603 15.28 1.74 -14.56
C VAL A 603 14.37 1.68 -13.34
N LEU A 604 14.85 1.10 -12.24
CA LEU A 604 14.12 0.99 -10.99
C LEU A 604 13.80 2.40 -10.41
N GLU A 605 14.77 3.31 -10.38
CA GLU A 605 14.57 4.70 -9.94
C GLU A 605 13.64 5.49 -10.88
N ALA A 606 13.71 5.25 -12.19
CA ALA A 606 12.80 5.87 -13.15
C ALA A 606 11.33 5.55 -12.84
N ALA A 607 11.03 4.36 -12.29
CA ALA A 607 9.66 4.02 -11.91
C ALA A 607 9.08 5.00 -10.89
N ILE A 608 9.86 5.64 -10.03
CA ILE A 608 9.38 6.63 -9.06
C ILE A 608 9.76 8.08 -9.39
N GLY A 609 10.25 8.33 -10.61
CA GLY A 609 10.79 9.64 -11.02
C GLY A 609 9.80 10.81 -10.90
N GLU A 610 8.49 10.54 -10.95
CA GLU A 610 7.44 11.55 -10.77
C GLU A 610 7.37 12.15 -9.37
N ASN A 611 7.93 11.47 -8.36
CA ASN A 611 7.98 11.92 -6.97
C ASN A 611 9.17 12.86 -6.70
N ALA A 612 10.11 12.98 -7.63
CA ALA A 612 11.23 13.92 -7.52
C ALA A 612 10.76 15.35 -7.84
N LEU A 613 10.19 16.03 -6.84
CA LEU A 613 9.53 17.34 -7.04
C LEU A 613 10.46 18.40 -7.60
N GLU A 614 11.75 18.33 -7.27
CA GLU A 614 12.78 19.25 -7.74
C GLU A 614 12.86 19.36 -9.26
N LEU A 615 12.62 18.25 -9.97
CA LEU A 615 12.63 18.21 -11.43
C LEU A 615 11.41 18.91 -12.05
N HIS A 616 10.34 19.05 -11.27
CA HIS A 616 9.02 19.46 -11.70
C HIS A 616 8.56 20.82 -11.13
N MET A 617 9.34 21.45 -10.23
CA MET A 617 9.03 22.76 -9.63
C MET A 617 8.74 23.85 -10.66
N GLY A 618 9.26 23.73 -11.89
CA GLY A 618 8.94 24.59 -13.04
C GLY A 618 7.44 24.70 -13.33
N ASN A 619 6.67 23.65 -13.06
CA ASN A 619 5.23 23.59 -13.34
C ASN A 619 4.44 24.63 -12.56
N VAL A 620 4.93 25.07 -11.40
CA VAL A 620 4.27 26.07 -10.55
C VAL A 620 4.86 27.47 -10.67
N ALA A 621 5.76 27.72 -11.63
CA ALA A 621 6.36 29.04 -11.86
C ALA A 621 5.30 30.16 -12.02
N GLY A 622 5.38 31.25 -11.25
CA GLY A 622 4.40 32.34 -11.26
C GLY A 622 3.15 32.11 -10.41
N VAL A 623 2.99 30.93 -9.79
CA VAL A 623 2.02 30.73 -8.70
C VAL A 623 2.59 31.36 -7.42
N PRO A 624 1.78 31.97 -6.54
CA PRO A 624 2.25 32.42 -5.23
C PRO A 624 2.73 31.24 -4.35
N HIS A 625 3.89 31.39 -3.70
CA HIS A 625 4.45 30.34 -2.84
C HIS A 625 4.89 30.88 -1.48
N LEU A 626 4.59 30.13 -0.42
CA LEU A 626 5.10 30.35 0.93
C LEU A 626 5.74 29.06 1.45
N ALA A 627 7.06 29.06 1.61
CA ALA A 627 7.78 28.04 2.35
C ALA A 627 8.00 28.54 3.78
N ARG A 628 7.56 27.76 4.78
CA ARG A 628 7.62 28.15 6.19
C ARG A 628 8.23 27.03 7.03
N VAL A 629 9.06 27.34 8.01
CA VAL A 629 9.73 26.31 8.84
C VAL A 629 10.14 26.89 10.19
N GLY A 630 10.19 26.05 11.21
CA GLY A 630 10.84 26.42 12.48
C GLY A 630 12.35 26.48 12.30
N ALA A 631 13.00 27.57 12.72
CA ALA A 631 14.44 27.74 12.50
C ALA A 631 15.29 26.66 13.16
N ASP A 632 14.76 26.02 14.21
CA ASP A 632 15.44 24.98 14.98
C ASP A 632 14.86 23.57 14.71
N ASP A 633 14.04 23.39 13.66
CA ASP A 633 13.41 22.11 13.31
C ASP A 633 14.47 21.03 13.02
N GLN A 634 14.53 20.00 13.87
CA GLN A 634 15.44 18.85 13.72
C GLN A 634 14.78 17.63 13.04
N THR A 635 13.47 17.68 12.79
CA THR A 635 12.74 16.60 12.11
C THR A 635 12.76 16.83 10.60
N VAL A 636 12.31 18.01 10.16
CA VAL A 636 12.43 18.44 8.76
C VAL A 636 13.26 19.71 8.73
N HIS A 637 14.57 19.52 8.60
CA HIS A 637 15.53 20.61 8.70
C HIS A 637 15.23 21.77 7.71
N PRO A 638 15.39 23.05 8.11
CA PRO A 638 15.16 24.23 7.25
C PRO A 638 15.85 24.22 5.90
N PHE A 639 16.90 23.41 5.75
CA PHE A 639 17.55 23.10 4.48
C PHE A 639 16.55 22.82 3.34
N TRP A 640 15.49 22.04 3.60
CA TRP A 640 14.52 21.69 2.56
C TRP A 640 13.70 22.89 2.07
N ALA A 641 13.27 23.75 2.99
CA ALA A 641 12.58 25.00 2.65
C ALA A 641 13.50 25.95 1.86
N ARG A 642 14.75 26.11 2.30
CA ARG A 642 15.77 26.91 1.58
C ARG A 642 16.02 26.36 0.17
N ARG A 643 16.09 25.03 0.02
CA ARG A 643 16.31 24.37 -1.27
C ARG A 643 15.14 24.58 -2.23
N ALA A 644 13.89 24.42 -1.77
CA ALA A 644 12.70 24.70 -2.55
C ALA A 644 12.71 26.15 -3.06
N MET A 645 13.06 27.08 -2.17
CA MET A 645 13.12 28.51 -2.47
C MET A 645 14.21 28.87 -3.48
N ARG A 646 15.40 28.28 -3.37
CA ARG A 646 16.47 28.43 -4.37
C ARG A 646 16.00 27.99 -5.76
N LEU A 647 15.31 26.85 -5.85
CA LEU A 647 14.78 26.34 -7.13
C LEU A 647 13.71 27.28 -7.70
N LEU A 648 12.79 27.77 -6.88
CA LEU A 648 11.73 28.69 -7.31
C LEU A 648 12.25 30.07 -7.74
N GLN A 649 13.24 30.62 -7.02
CA GLN A 649 13.84 31.90 -7.38
C GLN A 649 14.54 31.85 -8.75
N ALA A 650 15.23 30.74 -9.05
CA ALA A 650 15.87 30.52 -10.35
C ALA A 650 14.89 30.50 -11.53
N LEU A 651 13.58 30.30 -11.27
CA LEU A 651 12.52 30.30 -12.27
C LEU A 651 11.88 31.69 -12.48
N GLY A 652 12.51 32.77 -12.00
CA GLY A 652 11.97 34.14 -12.10
C GLY A 652 11.07 34.54 -10.93
N GLY A 653 11.27 33.94 -9.76
CA GLY A 653 10.36 33.97 -8.61
C GLY A 653 10.25 35.30 -7.87
N GLY A 654 9.48 36.25 -8.42
CA GLY A 654 9.00 37.43 -7.67
C GLY A 654 7.88 37.14 -6.66
N ALA A 655 7.31 35.93 -6.67
CA ALA A 655 6.14 35.53 -5.88
C ALA A 655 6.42 34.44 -4.81
N ALA A 656 7.69 34.11 -4.57
CA ALA A 656 8.10 33.09 -3.60
C ALA A 656 8.59 33.74 -2.31
N LYS A 657 8.10 33.28 -1.15
CA LYS A 657 8.50 33.75 0.19
C LYS A 657 8.99 32.59 1.06
N LEU A 658 10.12 32.81 1.74
CA LEU A 658 10.64 31.93 2.79
C LEU A 658 10.44 32.60 4.15
N THR A 659 9.86 31.90 5.12
CA THR A 659 9.79 32.35 6.51
C THR A 659 10.38 31.30 7.44
N GLU A 660 11.48 31.64 8.11
CA GLU A 660 12.09 30.84 9.17
C GLU A 660 11.76 31.46 10.53
N LEU A 661 11.16 30.68 11.43
CA LEU A 661 10.68 31.19 12.72
C LEU A 661 11.68 30.88 13.83
N ALA A 662 12.33 31.91 14.35
CA ALA A 662 13.30 31.78 15.44
C ALA A 662 12.69 31.10 16.68
N GLY A 663 13.44 30.16 17.28
CA GLY A 663 13.02 29.44 18.49
C GLY A 663 11.91 28.41 18.28
N LYS A 664 11.42 28.22 17.04
CA LYS A 664 10.39 27.23 16.73
C LYS A 664 11.03 25.94 16.23
N GLN A 665 10.51 24.83 16.75
CA GLN A 665 10.85 23.46 16.41
C GLN A 665 9.92 22.94 15.31
N HIS A 666 9.75 21.62 15.20
CA HIS A 666 8.94 20.99 14.18
C HIS A 666 7.47 21.43 14.16
N TRP A 667 6.84 21.66 15.31
CA TRP A 667 5.45 22.12 15.42
C TRP A 667 5.33 23.28 16.41
N TRP A 668 4.39 24.20 16.18
CA TRP A 668 4.07 25.28 17.10
C TRP A 668 2.60 25.72 17.00
N TRP A 669 2.00 25.95 18.17
CA TRP A 669 0.63 26.47 18.30
C TRP A 669 0.56 28.00 18.28
N ASP A 670 1.66 28.65 18.67
CA ASP A 670 1.75 30.10 18.80
C ASP A 670 2.92 30.60 17.96
N THR A 671 2.67 31.64 17.16
CA THR A 671 3.74 32.34 16.43
C THR A 671 4.21 33.54 17.22
N ALA A 672 3.38 34.60 17.26
CA ALA A 672 3.69 35.86 17.94
C ALA A 672 2.84 36.07 19.20
N ARG A 673 1.63 35.50 19.24
CA ARG A 673 0.71 35.60 20.38
C ARG A 673 0.04 34.25 20.66
N PRO A 674 -0.42 34.00 21.90
CA PRO A 674 -1.16 32.80 22.22
C PRO A 674 -2.39 32.59 21.33
N ASN A 675 -2.55 31.38 20.79
CA ASN A 675 -3.68 30.95 19.96
C ASN A 675 -3.90 31.78 18.69
N ASP A 676 -2.82 32.34 18.12
CA ASP A 676 -2.91 33.18 16.92
C ASP A 676 -3.14 32.39 15.62
N GLY A 677 -3.05 31.05 15.70
CA GLY A 677 -3.19 30.10 14.59
C GLY A 677 -1.90 29.36 14.24
N GLY A 678 -0.77 29.68 14.90
CA GLY A 678 0.44 28.86 14.92
C GLY A 678 1.02 28.55 13.53
N ALA A 679 1.34 27.28 13.31
CA ALA A 679 1.99 26.81 12.08
C ALA A 679 1.16 27.02 10.81
N LEU A 680 -0.17 26.85 10.88
CA LEU A 680 -1.01 26.71 9.67
C LEU A 680 -2.00 27.85 9.44
N ASN A 681 -2.35 28.65 10.45
CA ASN A 681 -3.39 29.68 10.29
C ASN A 681 -3.08 30.99 11.02
N ASP A 682 -1.81 31.35 11.23
CA ASP A 682 -1.44 32.63 11.85
C ASP A 682 -1.67 33.86 10.96
N GLY A 683 -1.19 35.03 11.39
CA GLY A 683 -1.35 36.28 10.65
C GLY A 683 -0.76 36.23 9.25
N GLU A 684 0.44 35.67 9.08
CA GLU A 684 1.13 35.58 7.79
C GLU A 684 0.43 34.59 6.86
N MET A 685 0.08 33.40 7.35
CA MET A 685 -0.63 32.39 6.56
C MET A 685 -1.96 32.96 6.03
N ARG A 686 -2.73 33.66 6.87
CA ARG A 686 -3.99 34.30 6.44
C ARG A 686 -3.79 35.41 5.42
N GLN A 687 -2.71 36.19 5.53
CA GLN A 687 -2.38 37.20 4.52
C GLN A 687 -2.03 36.54 3.19
N PHE A 688 -1.26 35.45 3.21
CA PHE A 688 -0.94 34.66 2.04
C PHE A 688 -2.21 34.10 1.38
N PHE A 689 -3.09 33.45 2.15
CA PHE A 689 -4.36 32.93 1.63
C PHE A 689 -5.24 34.03 1.03
N ALA A 690 -5.34 35.19 1.69
CA ALA A 690 -6.10 36.32 1.17
C ALA A 690 -5.50 36.88 -0.14
N ALA A 691 -4.17 36.92 -0.25
CA ALA A 691 -3.47 37.35 -1.45
C ALA A 691 -3.63 36.35 -2.60
N ALA A 692 -3.52 35.05 -2.34
CA ALA A 692 -3.69 33.98 -3.33
C ALA A 692 -5.11 33.95 -3.92
N ARG A 693 -6.13 34.32 -3.15
CA ARG A 693 -7.49 34.50 -3.66
C ARG A 693 -7.61 35.65 -4.66
N GLY A 694 -6.79 36.69 -4.52
CA GLY A 694 -6.92 37.94 -5.28
C GLY A 694 -8.17 38.75 -4.91
N ALA A 695 -8.11 40.06 -5.14
CA ALA A 695 -9.25 40.96 -5.02
C ALA A 695 -9.45 41.68 -6.36
N ARG A 696 -10.51 41.35 -7.10
CA ARG A 696 -11.07 42.29 -8.08
C ARG A 696 -12.28 42.97 -7.45
N LYS A 697 -12.24 44.30 -7.36
CA LYS A 697 -13.46 45.11 -7.39
C LYS A 697 -13.92 45.13 -8.84
N GLY A 698 -15.06 44.51 -9.16
CA GLY A 698 -15.72 44.76 -10.43
C GLY A 698 -16.18 46.21 -10.50
N GLU A 699 -16.25 46.77 -11.71
CA GLU A 699 -17.03 48.00 -11.94
C GLU A 699 -18.46 47.75 -11.44
N GLY A 700 -18.92 48.54 -10.47
CA GLY A 700 -20.23 48.35 -9.82
C GLY A 700 -20.23 47.68 -8.43
N GLY A 701 -19.07 47.37 -7.84
CA GLY A 701 -18.99 46.98 -6.42
C GLY A 701 -19.20 45.49 -6.10
N ALA A 702 -19.45 44.64 -7.10
CA ALA A 702 -19.40 43.19 -6.95
C ALA A 702 -17.95 42.69 -6.86
N ARG A 703 -17.66 41.74 -5.94
CA ARG A 703 -16.35 41.05 -5.88
C ARG A 703 -16.27 40.09 -7.08
N GLY A 704 -15.27 40.27 -7.94
CA GLY A 704 -15.06 39.41 -9.12
C GLY A 704 -14.41 38.06 -8.78
N ARG A 705 -14.56 37.09 -9.70
CA ARG A 705 -13.98 35.74 -9.62
C ARG A 705 -12.44 35.80 -9.46
N ALA A 706 -11.89 35.09 -8.47
CA ALA A 706 -10.45 34.83 -8.36
C ALA A 706 -9.91 34.17 -9.65
N VAL A 707 -8.92 34.79 -10.28
CA VAL A 707 -8.32 34.33 -11.55
C VAL A 707 -7.08 33.50 -11.24
N LEU A 708 -6.94 32.34 -11.88
CA LEU A 708 -5.74 31.51 -11.76
C LEU A 708 -4.50 32.27 -12.26
N PRO A 709 -3.31 32.10 -11.65
CA PRO A 709 -2.09 32.74 -12.10
C PRO A 709 -1.76 32.38 -13.56
N GLY A 710 -1.49 33.40 -14.39
CA GLY A 710 -1.08 33.22 -15.78
C GLY A 710 0.29 32.53 -15.93
N LEU A 711 0.62 32.14 -17.16
CA LEU A 711 1.94 31.61 -17.47
C LEU A 711 2.97 32.75 -17.57
N PRO A 712 4.19 32.58 -17.02
CA PRO A 712 5.27 33.54 -17.23
C PRO A 712 5.71 33.57 -18.72
N PRO A 713 6.35 34.65 -19.20
CA PRO A 713 6.79 34.77 -20.59
C PRO A 713 7.71 33.63 -21.04
N SER A 714 8.59 33.15 -20.15
CA SER A 714 9.34 31.91 -20.35
C SER A 714 8.83 30.88 -19.35
N PHE A 715 8.17 29.83 -19.84
CA PHE A 715 7.59 28.75 -19.04
C PHE A 715 8.08 27.40 -19.53
N THR A 716 8.16 26.41 -18.64
CA THR A 716 8.54 25.04 -19.01
C THR A 716 7.66 24.06 -18.27
N LEU A 717 6.84 23.33 -19.01
CA LEU A 717 6.01 22.25 -18.50
C LEU A 717 6.81 20.95 -18.54
N ARG A 718 6.84 20.23 -17.43
CA ARG A 718 7.52 18.94 -17.30
C ARG A 718 6.61 17.88 -16.71
N ALA A 719 6.76 16.67 -17.21
CA ALA A 719 6.12 15.49 -16.63
C ALA A 719 7.05 14.29 -16.83
N PHE A 720 7.32 13.56 -15.75
CA PHE A 720 8.01 12.27 -15.88
C PHE A 720 7.07 11.19 -16.43
N ASN A 721 5.86 11.12 -15.90
CA ASN A 721 4.75 10.32 -16.43
C ASN A 721 3.53 11.22 -16.67
N PRO A 722 3.04 11.38 -17.92
CA PRO A 722 1.85 12.18 -18.23
C PRO A 722 0.58 11.80 -17.44
N ALA A 723 0.49 10.58 -16.93
CA ALA A 723 -0.61 10.11 -16.07
C ALA A 723 -0.77 10.96 -14.80
N SER A 724 0.34 11.46 -14.26
CA SER A 724 0.39 12.12 -12.96
C SER A 724 0.25 13.64 -13.02
N PHE A 725 0.25 14.25 -14.21
CA PHE A 725 0.28 15.71 -14.38
C PHE A 725 -0.87 16.19 -15.26
N GLU A 726 -1.71 17.09 -14.74
CA GLU A 726 -2.89 17.60 -15.46
C GLU A 726 -2.57 18.78 -16.41
N GLY A 727 -1.32 19.25 -16.43
CA GLY A 727 -0.88 20.37 -17.27
C GLY A 727 -1.08 21.74 -16.63
N ARG A 728 -0.94 22.81 -17.43
CA ARG A 728 -1.15 24.21 -16.99
C ARG A 728 -1.45 25.15 -18.15
N GLY A 729 -2.37 26.09 -17.92
CA GLY A 729 -2.71 27.14 -18.91
C GLY A 729 -3.23 26.58 -20.24
N GLY A 730 -3.91 25.43 -20.21
CA GLY A 730 -4.39 24.72 -21.40
C GLY A 730 -3.34 23.84 -22.10
N TRP A 731 -2.07 23.86 -21.67
CA TRP A 731 -1.03 22.98 -22.18
C TRP A 731 -0.99 21.68 -21.39
N ARG A 732 -0.98 20.54 -22.08
CA ARG A 732 -0.93 19.21 -21.44
C ARG A 732 -0.08 18.24 -22.24
N LEU A 733 0.84 17.54 -21.58
CA LEU A 733 1.63 16.46 -22.17
C LEU A 733 0.79 15.17 -22.18
N LEU A 734 0.82 14.41 -23.27
CA LEU A 734 0.00 13.20 -23.41
C LEU A 734 0.81 11.92 -23.57
N GLN A 735 1.90 11.95 -24.35
CA GLN A 735 2.62 10.73 -24.70
C GLN A 735 4.10 11.01 -24.99
N PRO A 736 5.03 10.21 -24.44
CA PRO A 736 6.46 10.36 -24.73
C PRO A 736 6.88 9.60 -25.99
N HIS A 737 8.06 9.95 -26.54
CA HIS A 737 8.74 9.07 -27.50
C HIS A 737 9.44 7.89 -26.81
N ARG A 738 10.07 8.13 -25.66
CA ARG A 738 10.73 7.13 -24.81
C ARG A 738 10.09 7.16 -23.42
N ALA A 739 9.44 6.06 -23.04
CA ALA A 739 8.89 5.88 -21.70
C ALA A 739 10.02 5.81 -20.65
N GLY A 740 9.69 6.12 -19.38
CA GLY A 740 10.68 6.18 -18.30
C GLY A 740 11.66 7.36 -18.40
N CYS A 741 11.34 8.38 -19.20
CA CYS A 741 12.17 9.58 -19.40
C CYS A 741 11.31 10.84 -19.34
N MET A 742 11.87 11.93 -18.79
CA MET A 742 11.18 13.22 -18.68
C MET A 742 10.68 13.74 -20.02
N LEU A 743 9.44 14.20 -20.05
CA LEU A 743 8.86 15.01 -21.12
C LEU A 743 9.01 16.49 -20.76
N GLU A 744 9.40 17.32 -21.73
CA GLU A 744 9.52 18.76 -21.55
C GLU A 744 8.88 19.52 -22.72
N LEU A 745 8.11 20.55 -22.39
CA LEU A 745 7.56 21.51 -23.33
C LEU A 745 7.88 22.92 -22.82
N LYS A 746 8.77 23.61 -23.54
CA LYS A 746 9.21 24.97 -23.22
C LYS A 746 8.45 25.97 -24.08
N LEU A 747 7.90 26.99 -23.43
CA LEU A 747 7.17 28.10 -24.03
C LEU A 747 7.97 29.38 -23.82
N VAL A 748 8.22 30.12 -24.89
CA VAL A 748 8.78 31.47 -24.83
C VAL A 748 7.86 32.40 -25.62
N SER A 749 7.10 33.21 -24.89
CA SER A 749 6.19 34.20 -25.41
C SER A 749 6.85 35.58 -25.37
N ALA A 750 6.78 36.30 -26.49
CA ALA A 750 7.03 37.74 -26.62
C ALA A 750 5.85 38.37 -27.37
N ASP A 751 5.69 39.70 -27.30
CA ASP A 751 4.46 40.45 -27.66
C ASP A 751 3.64 39.89 -28.85
N SER A 752 4.30 39.46 -29.93
CA SER A 752 3.65 38.91 -31.13
C SER A 752 4.14 37.52 -31.55
N SER A 753 4.98 36.87 -30.73
CA SER A 753 5.60 35.59 -31.08
C SER A 753 5.52 34.57 -29.95
N LEU A 754 5.23 33.31 -30.30
CA LEU A 754 5.29 32.17 -29.41
C LEU A 754 6.29 31.15 -29.96
N ARG A 755 7.31 30.81 -29.17
CA ARG A 755 8.20 29.70 -29.45
C ARG A 755 7.89 28.53 -28.53
N VAL A 756 7.65 27.38 -29.12
CA VAL A 756 7.41 26.10 -28.44
C VAL A 756 8.55 25.16 -28.80
N SER A 757 9.24 24.62 -27.79
CA SER A 757 10.30 23.62 -27.97
C SER A 757 9.96 22.37 -27.16
N THR A 758 10.14 21.20 -27.75
CA THR A 758 9.79 19.92 -27.14
C THR A 758 11.01 19.03 -26.94
N ARG A 759 11.00 18.23 -25.86
CA ARG A 759 11.97 17.16 -25.62
C ARG A 759 11.24 15.91 -25.17
N ASN A 760 11.46 14.81 -25.89
CA ASN A 760 10.82 13.51 -25.64
C ASN A 760 9.28 13.55 -25.72
N VAL A 761 8.68 14.50 -26.43
CA VAL A 761 7.20 14.62 -26.55
C VAL A 761 6.74 14.08 -27.89
N ARG A 762 5.89 13.05 -27.88
CA ARG A 762 5.23 12.50 -29.08
C ARG A 762 3.86 13.13 -29.31
N ARG A 763 3.12 13.44 -28.24
CA ARG A 763 1.79 14.07 -28.25
C ARG A 763 1.61 15.07 -27.12
N PHE A 764 0.94 16.19 -27.42
CA PHE A 764 0.51 17.18 -26.42
C PHE A 764 -0.74 17.94 -26.86
N ILE A 765 -1.43 18.57 -25.92
CA ILE A 765 -2.53 19.50 -26.14
C ILE A 765 -2.01 20.93 -25.97
N ALA A 766 -2.37 21.81 -26.90
CA ALA A 766 -2.15 23.25 -26.80
C ALA A 766 -3.49 24.00 -26.77
N PRO A 767 -3.59 25.13 -26.04
CA PRO A 767 -4.74 26.00 -26.14
C PRO A 767 -4.81 26.63 -27.54
N ALA A 768 -5.95 26.49 -28.22
CA ALA A 768 -6.12 26.95 -29.60
C ALA A 768 -5.77 28.44 -29.76
N GLN A 769 -6.14 29.27 -28.80
CA GLN A 769 -5.81 30.71 -28.79
C GLN A 769 -4.30 30.99 -28.88
N ALA A 770 -3.46 30.20 -28.21
CA ALA A 770 -2.01 30.43 -28.22
C ALA A 770 -1.39 30.10 -29.58
N LEU A 771 -1.97 29.15 -30.31
CA LEU A 771 -1.53 28.76 -31.66
C LEU A 771 -1.94 29.77 -32.75
N LEU A 772 -2.75 30.77 -32.40
CA LEU A 772 -3.19 31.85 -33.30
C LEU A 772 -2.34 33.13 -33.14
N ALA A 773 -1.25 33.08 -32.38
CA ALA A 773 -0.32 34.20 -32.30
C ALA A 773 0.29 34.53 -33.70
N PRO A 774 0.64 35.79 -33.99
CA PRO A 774 1.13 36.19 -35.32
C PRO A 774 2.35 35.39 -35.81
N GLN A 775 3.25 35.03 -34.90
CA GLN A 775 4.42 34.21 -35.21
C GLN A 775 4.52 33.04 -34.23
N VAL A 776 4.20 31.82 -34.68
CA VAL A 776 4.37 30.61 -33.86
C VAL A 776 5.48 29.75 -34.46
N LEU A 777 6.52 29.49 -33.66
CA LEU A 777 7.58 28.54 -33.97
C LEU A 777 7.40 27.30 -33.09
N LEU A 778 7.27 26.13 -33.69
CA LEU A 778 7.22 24.83 -33.02
C LEU A 778 8.45 24.02 -33.43
N ASP A 779 9.33 23.74 -32.47
CA ASP A 779 10.65 23.12 -32.67
C ASP A 779 11.47 23.84 -33.76
N GLU A 780 11.57 25.17 -33.64
CA GLU A 780 12.27 26.09 -34.54
C GLU A 780 11.71 26.17 -35.98
N ALA A 781 10.58 25.50 -36.27
CA ALA A 781 9.88 25.59 -37.54
C ALA A 781 8.58 26.42 -37.44
N PRO A 782 8.20 27.18 -38.48
CA PRO A 782 6.89 27.84 -38.52
C PRO A 782 5.73 26.84 -38.40
N LEU A 783 4.66 27.23 -37.70
CA LEU A 783 3.49 26.37 -37.53
C LEU A 783 2.86 26.02 -38.90
N PRO A 784 2.70 24.74 -39.25
CA PRO A 784 2.12 24.33 -40.53
C PRO A 784 0.71 24.92 -40.77
N PRO A 785 0.36 25.34 -42.00
CA PRO A 785 -0.95 25.91 -42.31
C PRO A 785 -2.16 25.05 -41.88
N PRO A 786 -2.13 23.70 -42.00
CA PRO A 786 -3.22 22.86 -41.51
C PRO A 786 -3.46 22.99 -39.99
N ILE A 787 -2.40 23.17 -39.21
CA ILE A 787 -2.50 23.35 -37.75
C ILE A 787 -3.12 24.72 -37.44
N GLN A 788 -2.70 25.79 -38.14
CA GLN A 788 -3.27 27.12 -37.98
C GLN A 788 -4.78 27.13 -38.27
N ALA A 789 -5.20 26.49 -39.37
CA ALA A 789 -6.61 26.39 -39.73
C ALA A 789 -7.42 25.59 -38.68
N ALA A 790 -6.87 24.52 -38.12
CA ALA A 790 -7.52 23.75 -37.06
C ALA A 790 -7.60 24.53 -35.73
N ALA A 791 -6.55 25.28 -35.38
CA ALA A 791 -6.55 26.16 -34.21
C ALA A 791 -7.65 27.24 -34.34
N ALA A 792 -7.83 27.82 -35.52
CA ALA A 792 -8.89 28.80 -35.76
C ALA A 792 -10.29 28.22 -35.54
N ARG A 793 -10.52 26.96 -35.92
CA ARG A 793 -11.77 26.23 -35.65
C ARG A 793 -11.94 25.90 -34.17
N ALA A 794 -10.92 25.32 -33.53
CA ALA A 794 -10.96 24.92 -32.13
C ALA A 794 -11.12 26.11 -31.16
N ASN A 795 -10.59 27.29 -31.53
CA ASN A 795 -10.74 28.50 -30.74
C ASN A 795 -12.21 28.95 -30.62
N GLN A 796 -13.06 28.65 -31.62
CA GLN A 796 -14.49 28.99 -31.57
C GLN A 796 -15.26 28.14 -30.55
N SER A 797 -14.83 26.88 -30.33
CA SER A 797 -15.41 25.97 -29.34
C SER A 797 -14.73 26.04 -27.97
N GLY A 798 -13.67 26.84 -27.82
CA GLY A 798 -12.85 26.90 -26.61
C GLY A 798 -12.05 25.61 -26.35
N ALA A 799 -11.93 24.72 -27.33
CA ALA A 799 -11.24 23.45 -27.21
C ALA A 799 -9.72 23.61 -27.35
N GLY A 800 -8.96 22.77 -26.65
CA GLY A 800 -7.54 22.57 -26.94
C GLY A 800 -7.33 21.79 -28.25
N LEU A 801 -6.18 21.97 -28.88
CA LEU A 801 -5.78 21.26 -30.08
C LEU A 801 -4.74 20.19 -29.73
N GLU A 802 -5.02 18.93 -30.07
CA GLU A 802 -4.04 17.84 -29.94
C GLU A 802 -3.07 17.87 -31.13
N LEU A 803 -1.78 17.99 -30.81
CA LEU A 803 -0.68 17.92 -31.76
C LEU A 803 0.14 16.67 -31.52
N CYS A 804 0.57 16.03 -32.60
CA CYS A 804 1.45 14.88 -32.53
C CYS A 804 2.56 14.89 -33.59
N SER A 805 3.65 14.23 -33.25
CA SER A 805 4.84 14.06 -34.09
C SER A 805 5.14 12.56 -34.21
N LEU A 806 4.53 11.89 -35.20
CA LEU A 806 4.58 10.43 -35.32
C LEU A 806 5.65 9.94 -36.30
N SER A 807 6.12 10.80 -37.21
CA SER A 807 7.07 10.41 -38.24
C SER A 807 8.50 10.39 -37.70
N ALA A 808 9.37 9.59 -38.32
CA ALA A 808 10.81 9.62 -38.04
C ALA A 808 11.43 11.01 -38.28
N LEU A 809 10.85 11.79 -39.19
CA LEU A 809 11.22 13.18 -39.49
C LEU A 809 10.75 14.19 -38.43
N ARG A 810 10.01 13.74 -37.41
CA ARG A 810 9.47 14.53 -36.29
C ARG A 810 8.65 15.76 -36.72
N GLN A 811 7.85 15.62 -37.77
CA GLN A 811 6.96 16.69 -38.22
C GLN A 811 5.66 16.71 -37.42
N TRP A 812 5.29 17.90 -36.92
CA TRP A 812 4.06 18.11 -36.17
C TRP A 812 2.83 18.23 -37.07
N ARG A 813 1.72 17.62 -36.64
CA ARG A 813 0.41 17.70 -37.29
C ARG A 813 -0.72 17.67 -36.25
N VAL A 814 -1.94 17.98 -36.69
CA VAL A 814 -3.16 17.79 -35.89
C VAL A 814 -3.55 16.32 -35.92
N CYS A 815 -3.87 15.75 -34.75
CA CYS A 815 -4.08 14.30 -34.61
C CYS A 815 -5.44 13.97 -34.00
N ALA A 816 -6.46 14.72 -34.37
CA ALA A 816 -7.77 14.73 -33.71
C ALA A 816 -8.76 13.65 -34.19
N GLU A 817 -8.45 12.83 -35.20
CA GLU A 817 -9.52 12.14 -35.96
C GLU A 817 -9.64 10.60 -35.87
N GLU A 818 -8.80 9.84 -35.17
CA GLU A 818 -9.08 8.40 -34.96
C GLU A 818 -8.59 7.96 -33.58
N ASP A 819 -9.29 7.01 -32.94
CA ASP A 819 -9.16 6.45 -31.58
C ASP A 819 -7.74 5.96 -31.21
N TRP A 820 -6.72 6.83 -31.27
CA TRP A 820 -5.34 6.46 -30.97
C TRP A 820 -5.22 5.98 -29.53
N ALA A 821 -6.05 6.49 -28.62
CA ALA A 821 -6.09 6.06 -27.22
C ALA A 821 -6.54 4.59 -27.05
N ALA A 822 -7.21 4.01 -28.05
CA ALA A 822 -7.53 2.59 -28.09
C ALA A 822 -6.39 1.76 -28.71
N ALA A 823 -5.59 2.34 -29.62
CA ALA A 823 -4.52 1.66 -30.34
C ALA A 823 -3.12 1.79 -29.69
N GLU A 824 -2.88 2.86 -28.95
CA GLU A 824 -1.59 3.20 -28.35
C GLU A 824 -1.76 3.58 -26.87
N ARG A 825 -0.66 3.53 -26.12
CA ARG A 825 -0.62 3.93 -24.71
C ARG A 825 -0.79 5.43 -24.55
N GLY A 826 -1.76 5.86 -23.75
CA GLY A 826 -1.98 7.24 -23.35
C GLY A 826 -1.75 7.45 -21.85
N PRO A 827 -2.08 8.63 -21.30
CA PRO A 827 -1.88 8.92 -19.87
C PRO A 827 -2.56 7.92 -18.93
N SER A 828 -3.67 7.29 -19.31
CA SER A 828 -4.35 6.29 -18.48
C SER A 828 -3.69 4.90 -18.51
N THR A 829 -2.86 4.59 -19.51
CA THR A 829 -2.28 3.26 -19.77
C THR A 829 -0.74 3.25 -19.79
N LEU A 830 -0.11 4.42 -19.72
CA LEU A 830 1.31 4.56 -19.45
C LEU A 830 1.59 4.20 -18.00
N GLY A 831 2.40 3.16 -17.83
CA GLY A 831 2.78 2.66 -16.52
C GLY A 831 3.77 3.60 -15.83
N PRO A 832 4.33 3.18 -14.69
CA PRO A 832 4.65 1.78 -14.37
C PRO A 832 3.47 0.94 -13.87
N VAL A 833 3.72 -0.32 -13.46
CA VAL A 833 2.71 -1.31 -12.97
C VAL A 833 1.63 -0.69 -12.06
N ARG A 834 1.99 0.23 -11.16
CA ARG A 834 1.03 0.92 -10.27
C ARG A 834 -0.12 1.62 -10.98
N GLN A 835 0.01 1.98 -12.25
CA GLN A 835 -1.06 2.59 -13.04
C GLN A 835 -2.31 1.70 -13.09
N ALA A 836 -2.14 0.38 -13.11
CA ALA A 836 -3.25 -0.57 -13.04
C ALA A 836 -3.96 -0.57 -11.67
N LEU A 837 -3.26 -0.12 -10.62
CA LEU A 837 -3.72 -0.16 -9.23
C LEU A 837 -4.30 1.19 -8.77
N HIS A 838 -4.11 2.26 -9.54
CA HIS A 838 -4.73 3.59 -9.33
C HIS A 838 -6.19 3.65 -9.80
N SER A 839 -6.87 2.51 -9.83
CA SER A 839 -8.27 2.32 -10.22
C SER A 839 -8.78 1.04 -9.58
N ARG A 840 -10.11 0.84 -9.51
CA ARG A 840 -10.66 -0.44 -9.04
C ARG A 840 -10.11 -1.60 -9.86
N PHE A 841 -9.74 -2.69 -9.18
CA PHE A 841 -9.20 -3.89 -9.82
C PHE A 841 -9.68 -5.19 -9.15
N LEU A 842 -9.68 -6.27 -9.92
CA LEU A 842 -10.03 -7.63 -9.50
C LEU A 842 -8.77 -8.50 -9.43
N LEU A 843 -8.60 -9.26 -8.34
CA LEU A 843 -7.60 -10.32 -8.24
C LEU A 843 -8.18 -11.63 -8.76
N VAL A 844 -7.53 -12.23 -9.75
CA VAL A 844 -7.98 -13.49 -10.35
C VAL A 844 -6.94 -14.57 -10.12
N ALA A 845 -7.27 -15.55 -9.29
CA ALA A 845 -6.43 -16.71 -9.04
C ALA A 845 -6.64 -17.77 -10.13
N GLY A 846 -5.54 -18.34 -10.63
CA GLY A 846 -5.60 -19.56 -11.43
C GLY A 846 -6.16 -20.75 -10.64
N ASP A 847 -6.87 -21.63 -11.32
CA ASP A 847 -7.55 -22.79 -10.75
C ASP A 847 -7.47 -24.04 -11.63
N GLU A 848 -6.56 -24.05 -12.60
CA GLU A 848 -6.23 -25.24 -13.38
C GLU A 848 -5.36 -26.19 -12.55
N GLU A 849 -5.68 -27.48 -12.59
CA GLU A 849 -4.88 -28.52 -11.96
C GLU A 849 -3.69 -28.86 -12.88
N GLU A 850 -2.49 -28.88 -12.31
CA GLU A 850 -1.27 -29.19 -13.03
C GLU A 850 -0.51 -30.29 -12.28
N GLN A 851 -0.03 -31.28 -13.03
CA GLN A 851 0.66 -32.46 -12.45
C GLN A 851 2.14 -32.19 -12.20
N ASP A 852 2.66 -31.12 -12.80
CA ASP A 852 4.03 -30.65 -12.60
C ASP A 852 4.21 -30.09 -11.19
N ALA A 853 5.04 -30.76 -10.38
CA ALA A 853 5.29 -30.37 -9.00
C ALA A 853 6.00 -29.01 -8.86
N GLU A 854 6.65 -28.51 -9.92
CA GLU A 854 7.24 -27.17 -9.94
C GLU A 854 6.18 -26.08 -10.10
N GLN A 855 5.00 -26.42 -10.61
CA GLN A 855 3.92 -25.45 -10.80
C GLN A 855 3.15 -25.23 -9.48
N PRO A 856 2.65 -23.99 -9.25
CA PRO A 856 1.81 -23.70 -8.11
C PRO A 856 0.44 -24.36 -8.29
N CYS A 857 -0.04 -25.06 -7.26
CA CYS A 857 -1.40 -25.61 -7.27
C CYS A 857 -2.45 -24.50 -7.07
N ALA A 858 -3.69 -24.77 -7.45
CA ALA A 858 -4.82 -23.84 -7.31
C ALA A 858 -4.98 -23.28 -5.88
N ALA A 859 -4.74 -24.10 -4.85
CA ALA A 859 -4.81 -23.66 -3.46
C ALA A 859 -3.74 -22.61 -3.11
N THR A 860 -2.52 -22.75 -3.63
CA THR A 860 -1.44 -21.76 -3.47
C THR A 860 -1.77 -20.48 -4.24
N LEU A 861 -2.28 -20.57 -5.47
CA LEU A 861 -2.68 -19.41 -6.26
C LEU A 861 -3.76 -18.58 -5.56
N LEU A 862 -4.81 -19.24 -5.04
CA LEU A 862 -5.86 -18.59 -4.27
C LEU A 862 -5.31 -17.97 -2.98
N GLN A 863 -4.43 -18.67 -2.25
CA GLN A 863 -3.83 -18.16 -1.03
C GLN A 863 -2.95 -16.91 -1.29
N LEU A 864 -2.20 -16.87 -2.39
CA LEU A 864 -1.42 -15.70 -2.79
C LEU A 864 -2.31 -14.53 -3.23
N ALA A 865 -3.41 -14.79 -3.93
CA ALA A 865 -4.40 -13.76 -4.27
C ALA A 865 -5.06 -13.17 -3.01
N VAL A 866 -5.42 -14.01 -2.04
CA VAL A 866 -5.96 -13.57 -0.74
C VAL A 866 -4.92 -12.80 0.06
N TYR A 867 -3.66 -13.25 0.06
CA TYR A 867 -2.54 -12.53 0.69
C TYR A 867 -2.38 -11.12 0.13
N LEU A 868 -2.41 -10.96 -1.20
CA LEU A 868 -2.35 -9.65 -1.85
C LEU A 868 -3.56 -8.79 -1.51
N SER A 869 -4.78 -9.34 -1.57
CA SER A 869 -6.00 -8.59 -1.21
C SER A 869 -5.95 -8.07 0.22
N ASN A 870 -5.56 -8.93 1.17
CA ASN A 870 -5.36 -8.58 2.57
C ASN A 870 -4.22 -7.57 2.76
N LEU A 871 -3.19 -7.62 1.92
CA LEU A 871 -2.09 -6.66 1.94
C LEU A 871 -2.56 -5.27 1.55
N PHE A 872 -3.31 -5.13 0.44
CA PHE A 872 -3.93 -3.87 0.04
C PHE A 872 -4.83 -3.32 1.15
N PHE A 873 -5.63 -4.19 1.78
CA PHE A 873 -6.52 -3.81 2.88
C PHE A 873 -5.71 -3.24 4.07
N LEU A 874 -4.61 -3.91 4.43
CA LEU A 874 -3.74 -3.49 5.52
C LEU A 874 -2.99 -2.18 5.23
N THR A 875 -2.51 -1.98 4.01
CA THR A 875 -1.59 -0.87 3.69
C THR A 875 -2.26 0.36 3.11
N SER A 876 -3.48 0.23 2.59
CA SER A 876 -4.12 1.30 1.81
C SER A 876 -5.64 1.42 2.01
N ASP A 877 -6.25 0.57 2.85
CA ASP A 877 -7.71 0.42 3.01
C ASP A 877 -8.46 0.10 1.69
N ALA A 878 -7.76 -0.28 0.63
CA ALA A 878 -8.37 -0.85 -0.57
C ALA A 878 -8.54 -2.35 -0.36
N SER A 879 -9.68 -2.92 -0.73
CA SER A 879 -9.93 -4.36 -0.59
C SER A 879 -10.41 -4.96 -1.92
N PRO A 880 -9.49 -5.22 -2.87
CA PRO A 880 -9.87 -5.74 -4.18
C PRO A 880 -10.57 -7.10 -4.03
N PRO A 881 -11.67 -7.36 -4.77
CA PRO A 881 -12.30 -8.67 -4.82
C PRO A 881 -11.31 -9.75 -5.27
N VAL A 882 -11.55 -10.98 -4.81
CA VAL A 882 -10.81 -12.17 -5.25
C VAL A 882 -11.79 -13.11 -5.93
N SER A 883 -11.42 -13.61 -7.10
CA SER A 883 -12.18 -14.62 -7.85
C SER A 883 -11.23 -15.67 -8.42
N THR A 884 -11.72 -16.88 -8.70
CA THR A 884 -10.97 -17.86 -9.48
C THR A 884 -11.24 -17.68 -10.98
N ALA A 885 -10.33 -18.15 -11.83
CA ALA A 885 -10.51 -18.08 -13.28
C ALA A 885 -11.80 -18.76 -13.76
N ARG A 886 -12.20 -19.89 -13.17
CA ARG A 886 -13.46 -20.59 -13.47
C ARG A 886 -14.70 -19.79 -13.09
N GLN A 887 -14.70 -19.16 -11.91
CA GLN A 887 -15.81 -18.30 -11.48
C GLN A 887 -16.02 -17.16 -12.47
N LEU A 888 -14.96 -16.42 -12.78
CA LEU A 888 -15.03 -15.27 -13.68
C LEU A 888 -15.48 -15.65 -15.11
N LEU A 889 -15.00 -16.79 -15.62
CA LEU A 889 -15.34 -17.26 -16.97
C LEU A 889 -16.72 -17.92 -17.09
N GLY A 890 -17.31 -18.37 -15.98
CA GLY A 890 -18.62 -19.01 -15.97
C GLY A 890 -19.79 -18.03 -16.10
N GLU A 891 -19.56 -16.73 -15.86
CA GLU A 891 -20.63 -15.74 -15.65
C GLU A 891 -20.73 -14.69 -16.77
N SER A 892 -19.65 -14.37 -17.51
CA SER A 892 -19.64 -13.42 -18.65
C SER A 892 -18.27 -13.37 -19.36
N ASP A 893 -18.10 -12.48 -20.35
CA ASP A 893 -16.76 -12.12 -20.83
C ASP A 893 -15.98 -11.47 -19.66
N PRO A 894 -14.79 -12.02 -19.27
CA PRO A 894 -14.01 -11.54 -18.14
C PRO A 894 -13.64 -10.06 -18.22
N TRP A 895 -13.68 -9.46 -19.42
CA TRP A 895 -13.37 -8.05 -19.63
C TRP A 895 -14.58 -7.12 -19.51
N THR A 896 -15.81 -7.65 -19.57
CA THR A 896 -17.03 -6.82 -19.58
C THR A 896 -17.90 -6.98 -18.32
N ALA A 897 -17.47 -7.80 -17.36
CA ALA A 897 -18.20 -8.00 -16.11
C ALA A 897 -18.61 -6.64 -15.48
N ALA A 898 -19.91 -6.51 -15.17
CA ALA A 898 -20.52 -5.24 -14.81
C ALA A 898 -19.86 -4.64 -13.56
N SER A 899 -19.68 -3.32 -13.56
CA SER A 899 -19.15 -2.57 -12.42
C SER A 899 -20.22 -1.66 -11.83
N VAL A 900 -19.99 -1.25 -10.59
CA VAL A 900 -20.83 -0.33 -9.79
C VAL A 900 -21.16 0.98 -10.52
N ASP A 901 -20.29 1.43 -11.43
CA ASP A 901 -20.37 2.73 -12.11
C ASP A 901 -20.34 2.61 -13.64
N GLY A 902 -20.48 1.40 -14.20
CA GLY A 902 -20.38 1.14 -15.65
C GLY A 902 -18.96 1.16 -16.26
N VAL A 903 -17.90 1.34 -15.45
CA VAL A 903 -16.49 1.24 -15.85
C VAL A 903 -15.86 -0.08 -15.40
N PRO A 904 -15.47 -0.99 -16.33
CA PRO A 904 -14.87 -2.27 -15.97
C PRO A 904 -13.59 -2.14 -15.11
N PRO A 905 -13.33 -3.07 -14.17
CA PRO A 905 -12.14 -3.03 -13.34
C PRO A 905 -10.86 -3.35 -14.13
N ASN A 906 -9.72 -2.94 -13.60
CA ASN A 906 -8.43 -3.50 -14.00
C ASN A 906 -8.27 -4.91 -13.40
N HIS A 907 -7.26 -5.68 -13.84
CA HIS A 907 -7.07 -7.05 -13.39
C HIS A 907 -5.66 -7.29 -12.83
N VAL A 908 -5.56 -8.11 -11.78
CA VAL A 908 -4.29 -8.67 -11.32
C VAL A 908 -4.44 -10.19 -11.37
N LEU A 909 -3.76 -10.81 -12.33
CA LEU A 909 -3.87 -12.23 -12.63
C LEU A 909 -2.75 -12.98 -11.92
N VAL A 910 -3.11 -13.83 -10.95
CA VAL A 910 -2.17 -14.64 -10.19
C VAL A 910 -2.03 -15.99 -10.87
N GLY A 911 -0.84 -16.23 -11.43
CA GLY A 911 -0.52 -17.44 -12.19
C GLY A 911 -0.40 -17.19 -13.70
N GLY A 912 0.57 -17.87 -14.31
CA GLY A 912 0.80 -17.85 -15.75
C GLY A 912 -0.32 -18.51 -16.57
N PRO A 913 -0.24 -18.44 -17.91
CA PRO A 913 -1.31 -18.93 -18.80
C PRO A 913 -1.58 -20.44 -18.72
N ARG A 914 -0.66 -21.26 -18.17
CA ARG A 914 -0.92 -22.68 -17.91
C ARG A 914 -1.91 -22.90 -16.77
N VAL A 915 -1.72 -22.18 -15.67
CA VAL A 915 -2.45 -22.41 -14.42
C VAL A 915 -3.64 -21.45 -14.26
N ASN A 916 -3.73 -20.43 -15.11
CA ASN A 916 -4.78 -19.42 -15.10
C ASN A 916 -5.34 -19.19 -16.52
N ARG A 917 -6.57 -19.66 -16.78
CA ARG A 917 -7.25 -19.53 -18.09
C ARG A 917 -7.50 -18.08 -18.50
N VAL A 918 -7.69 -17.17 -17.55
CA VAL A 918 -7.89 -15.74 -17.86
C VAL A 918 -6.56 -15.15 -18.34
N THR A 919 -5.44 -15.55 -17.73
CA THR A 919 -4.10 -15.23 -18.24
C THR A 919 -3.87 -15.81 -19.64
N ALA A 920 -4.35 -17.03 -19.92
CA ALA A 920 -4.24 -17.64 -21.25
C ALA A 920 -4.99 -16.82 -22.33
N LYS A 921 -6.23 -16.41 -22.05
CA LYS A 921 -7.01 -15.53 -22.95
C LYS A 921 -6.31 -14.18 -23.15
N LEU A 922 -5.78 -13.60 -22.08
CA LEU A 922 -5.04 -12.34 -22.16
C LEU A 922 -3.77 -12.48 -23.00
N ALA A 923 -3.04 -13.59 -22.84
CA ALA A 923 -1.83 -13.88 -23.61
C ALA A 923 -2.12 -14.01 -25.12
N GLU A 924 -3.26 -14.59 -25.50
CA GLU A 924 -3.72 -14.62 -26.89
C GLU A 924 -4.00 -13.21 -27.43
N TYR A 925 -4.71 -12.39 -26.65
CA TYR A 925 -4.96 -10.99 -27.01
C TYR A 925 -3.65 -10.18 -27.13
N TRP A 926 -2.72 -10.36 -26.18
CA TRP A 926 -1.40 -9.72 -26.20
C TRP A 926 -0.59 -10.07 -27.45
N ARG A 927 -0.69 -11.32 -27.93
CA ARG A 927 -0.11 -11.72 -29.23
C ARG A 927 -0.74 -10.95 -30.40
N GLN A 928 -2.06 -10.76 -30.39
CA GLN A 928 -2.78 -10.06 -31.46
C GLN A 928 -2.42 -8.56 -31.52
N VAL A 929 -2.26 -7.91 -30.37
CA VAL A 929 -1.91 -6.48 -30.30
C VAL A 929 -0.40 -6.21 -30.35
N GLY A 930 0.43 -7.24 -30.47
CA GLY A 930 1.89 -7.10 -30.56
C GLY A 930 2.54 -6.62 -29.26
N HIS A 931 1.99 -7.02 -28.11
CA HIS A 931 2.57 -6.77 -26.81
C HIS A 931 3.95 -7.46 -26.68
N ALA A 932 4.89 -6.84 -25.97
CA ALA A 932 6.25 -7.38 -25.82
C ALA A 932 6.28 -8.74 -25.12
N ALA A 933 5.41 -8.95 -24.13
CA ALA A 933 5.31 -10.20 -23.42
C ALA A 933 4.54 -11.24 -24.23
N SER A 934 5.14 -12.41 -24.42
CA SER A 934 4.51 -13.56 -25.05
C SER A 934 4.99 -14.86 -24.41
N TRP A 935 4.35 -15.98 -24.75
CA TRP A 935 4.71 -17.30 -24.23
C TRP A 935 4.89 -18.28 -25.37
N SER A 936 5.76 -19.27 -25.15
CA SER A 936 5.94 -20.44 -26.04
C SER A 936 4.61 -21.17 -26.27
N ALA A 937 4.57 -22.03 -27.29
CA ALA A 937 3.37 -22.83 -27.61
C ALA A 937 2.96 -23.74 -26.44
N ASP A 938 3.93 -24.22 -25.65
CA ASP A 938 3.68 -25.00 -24.45
C ASP A 938 3.44 -24.11 -23.20
N LEU A 939 3.42 -22.78 -23.34
CA LEU A 939 3.11 -21.84 -22.25
C LEU A 939 4.09 -21.88 -21.05
N ARG A 940 5.27 -22.53 -21.16
CA ARG A 940 6.27 -22.63 -20.09
C ARG A 940 7.26 -21.47 -20.10
N THR A 941 7.68 -21.06 -21.29
CA THR A 941 8.72 -20.07 -21.48
C THR A 941 8.09 -18.71 -21.71
N LEU A 942 8.49 -17.74 -20.88
CA LEU A 942 8.14 -16.33 -21.05
C LEU A 942 9.14 -15.67 -22.00
N TYR A 943 8.63 -14.85 -22.93
CA TYR A 943 9.43 -13.98 -23.76
C TYR A 943 9.07 -12.53 -23.47
N ILE A 944 10.07 -11.64 -23.42
CA ILE A 944 9.88 -10.19 -23.43
C ILE A 944 10.64 -9.62 -24.62
N GLY A 945 9.92 -9.23 -25.67
CA GLY A 945 10.55 -8.97 -26.97
C GLY A 945 11.20 -10.25 -27.50
N ASP A 946 12.46 -10.15 -27.91
CA ASP A 946 13.23 -11.29 -28.46
C ASP A 946 13.93 -12.12 -27.37
N CYS A 947 13.82 -11.71 -26.11
CA CYS A 947 14.50 -12.32 -24.97
C CYS A 947 13.72 -13.50 -24.39
N GLU A 948 14.40 -14.61 -24.15
CA GLU A 948 13.85 -15.81 -23.51
C GLU A 948 14.11 -15.84 -22.00
N TYR A 949 13.06 -16.11 -21.21
CA TYR A 949 13.13 -16.36 -19.76
C TYR A 949 12.45 -17.69 -19.44
N SER A 950 13.27 -18.68 -19.09
CA SER A 950 12.87 -20.05 -18.76
C SER A 950 13.70 -20.59 -17.60
N GLY A 951 13.16 -21.58 -16.88
CA GLY A 951 13.85 -22.30 -15.81
C GLY A 951 13.23 -22.09 -14.43
N ALA A 952 13.70 -22.89 -13.47
CA ALA A 952 13.21 -22.87 -12.10
C ALA A 952 13.55 -21.55 -11.39
N GLY A 953 12.60 -21.03 -10.61
CA GLY A 953 12.73 -19.77 -9.88
C GLY A 953 12.58 -18.51 -10.75
N VAL A 954 12.18 -18.63 -12.01
CA VAL A 954 11.87 -17.48 -12.85
C VAL A 954 10.48 -16.97 -12.54
N GLY A 955 10.40 -15.72 -12.08
CA GLY A 955 9.15 -15.00 -11.80
C GLY A 955 9.01 -13.77 -12.66
N ALA A 956 7.79 -13.26 -12.86
CA ALA A 956 7.59 -11.98 -13.54
C ALA A 956 6.35 -11.23 -13.07
N VAL A 957 6.45 -9.90 -13.08
CA VAL A 957 5.33 -8.95 -12.96
C VAL A 957 5.27 -8.17 -14.26
N ILE A 958 4.13 -8.20 -14.97
CA ILE A 958 4.02 -7.63 -16.32
C ILE A 958 2.73 -6.83 -16.46
N LEU A 959 2.83 -5.54 -16.79
CA LEU A 959 1.71 -4.67 -17.13
C LEU A 959 1.35 -4.79 -18.62
N GLY A 960 0.06 -4.87 -18.94
CA GLY A 960 -0.44 -4.80 -20.31
C GLY A 960 -1.92 -4.41 -20.43
N PRO A 961 -2.45 -4.26 -21.65
CA PRO A 961 -3.83 -3.87 -21.90
C PRO A 961 -4.78 -5.07 -21.85
N THR A 962 -6.05 -4.83 -21.54
CA THR A 962 -7.16 -5.78 -21.74
C THR A 962 -8.00 -5.39 -22.96
N PRO A 963 -8.79 -6.31 -23.56
CA PRO A 963 -9.59 -6.05 -24.77
C PRO A 963 -10.55 -4.86 -24.70
N ASN A 964 -10.98 -4.47 -23.50
CA ASN A 964 -11.86 -3.33 -23.24
C ASN A 964 -11.09 -1.98 -23.03
N GLY A 965 -9.78 -1.93 -23.27
CA GLY A 965 -8.95 -0.74 -23.07
C GLY A 965 -8.54 -0.45 -21.61
N ARG A 966 -8.80 -1.38 -20.68
CA ARG A 966 -8.33 -1.31 -19.28
C ARG A 966 -6.95 -1.96 -19.16
N LEU A 967 -6.45 -2.08 -17.92
CA LEU A 967 -5.12 -2.63 -17.63
C LEU A 967 -5.21 -3.97 -16.90
N ALA A 968 -4.22 -4.83 -17.15
CA ALA A 968 -3.96 -6.04 -16.40
C ALA A 968 -2.50 -6.12 -15.95
N VAL A 969 -2.28 -6.69 -14.77
CA VAL A 969 -0.97 -7.08 -14.25
C VAL A 969 -0.94 -8.60 -14.17
N VAL A 970 0.01 -9.24 -14.84
CA VAL A 970 0.23 -10.69 -14.78
C VAL A 970 1.35 -10.98 -13.78
N LEU A 971 1.05 -11.80 -12.77
CA LEU A 971 2.04 -12.41 -11.89
C LEU A 971 2.32 -13.84 -12.40
N HIS A 972 3.47 -14.01 -13.03
CA HIS A 972 3.90 -15.25 -13.67
C HIS A 972 5.06 -15.87 -12.90
N GLY A 973 5.18 -17.19 -12.98
CA GLY A 973 6.32 -17.95 -12.50
C GLY A 973 5.94 -19.38 -12.15
N ASP A 974 6.96 -20.21 -11.96
CA ASP A 974 6.81 -21.47 -11.23
C ASP A 974 6.55 -21.20 -9.74
N ARG A 975 6.54 -22.23 -8.90
CA ARG A 975 6.23 -22.07 -7.47
C ARG A 975 7.13 -21.05 -6.76
N ALA A 976 8.43 -21.05 -7.05
CA ALA A 976 9.39 -20.14 -6.41
C ALA A 976 9.33 -18.74 -7.05
N GLY A 977 9.37 -18.67 -8.37
CA GLY A 977 9.33 -17.42 -9.12
C GLY A 977 8.01 -16.66 -8.94
N LEU A 978 6.87 -17.35 -8.83
CA LEU A 978 5.60 -16.69 -8.53
C LEU A 978 5.61 -16.07 -7.14
N HIS A 979 6.22 -16.74 -6.15
CA HIS A 979 6.38 -16.16 -4.83
C HIS A 979 7.24 -14.89 -4.90
N ASP A 980 8.36 -14.92 -5.62
CA ASP A 980 9.20 -13.73 -5.85
C ASP A 980 8.44 -12.58 -6.53
N ALA A 981 7.61 -12.90 -7.53
CA ALA A 981 6.74 -11.92 -8.18
C ALA A 981 5.73 -11.27 -7.21
N VAL A 982 5.19 -12.05 -6.26
CA VAL A 982 4.29 -11.54 -5.21
C VAL A 982 5.05 -10.66 -4.20
N VAL A 983 6.29 -11.03 -3.84
CA VAL A 983 7.11 -10.30 -2.87
C VAL A 983 7.55 -8.92 -3.38
N LEU A 984 7.59 -8.69 -4.69
CA LEU A 984 7.73 -7.32 -5.25
C LEU A 984 6.58 -6.38 -4.81
N GLY A 985 5.47 -6.94 -4.32
CA GLY A 985 4.35 -6.21 -3.73
C GLY A 985 4.47 -5.94 -2.23
N ASP A 986 5.48 -6.48 -1.53
CA ASP A 986 5.62 -6.30 -0.08
C ASP A 986 5.94 -4.83 0.27
N PRO A 987 5.38 -4.29 1.37
CA PRO A 987 5.55 -2.89 1.73
C PRO A 987 6.88 -2.62 2.46
N THR A 988 7.38 -1.37 2.41
CA THR A 988 8.65 -0.93 3.06
C THR A 988 8.64 -1.12 4.58
N ILE A 989 9.83 -1.07 5.21
CA ILE A 989 10.00 -0.99 6.68
C ILE A 989 9.10 0.10 7.32
N PRO A 990 8.50 -0.15 8.49
CA PRO A 990 7.61 0.80 9.19
C PRO A 990 8.29 2.09 9.64
N PRO A 991 7.53 3.18 9.83
CA PRO A 991 6.08 3.31 9.63
C PRO A 991 5.67 3.74 8.22
N MET A 992 6.62 3.87 7.28
CA MET A 992 6.42 4.60 6.02
C MET A 992 6.04 3.73 4.79
N ALA A 993 5.18 2.74 5.00
CA ALA A 993 4.88 1.73 4.00
C ALA A 993 3.94 2.22 2.87
N ARG A 994 4.32 1.85 1.64
CA ARG A 994 3.62 2.12 0.38
C ARG A 994 2.58 1.04 0.07
N MET A 995 1.71 1.33 -0.90
CA MET A 995 0.75 0.37 -1.43
C MET A 995 1.51 -0.71 -2.24
N PRO A 996 1.04 -1.97 -2.29
CA PRO A 996 1.71 -3.01 -3.08
C PRO A 996 1.96 -2.61 -4.53
N PHE A 997 3.12 -3.01 -5.05
CA PHE A 997 3.59 -2.75 -6.42
C PHE A 997 3.70 -1.26 -6.82
N THR A 998 3.69 -0.34 -5.84
CA THR A 998 3.82 1.10 -6.13
C THR A 998 5.25 1.64 -6.07
N ASN A 999 6.19 0.76 -5.76
CA ASN A 999 7.62 1.04 -5.57
C ASN A 999 8.36 1.17 -6.90
N THR A 1000 9.65 0.84 -6.91
CA THR A 1000 10.56 0.85 -8.06
C THR A 1000 10.26 -0.26 -9.08
N ILE A 1001 8.99 -0.60 -9.29
CA ILE A 1001 8.55 -1.60 -10.27
C ILE A 1001 8.18 -0.86 -11.56
N PRO A 1002 8.92 -1.00 -12.68
CA PRO A 1002 8.59 -0.38 -13.97
C PRO A 1002 7.40 -1.08 -14.66
N ASP A 1003 7.30 -1.10 -15.99
CA ASP A 1003 6.18 -1.78 -16.68
C ASP A 1003 6.27 -3.31 -16.57
N TYR A 1004 7.48 -3.85 -16.48
CA TYR A 1004 7.70 -5.27 -16.19
C TYR A 1004 9.00 -5.50 -15.41
N VAL A 1005 9.02 -6.57 -14.63
CA VAL A 1005 10.20 -7.11 -13.93
C VAL A 1005 10.20 -8.62 -14.09
N VAL A 1006 11.35 -9.21 -14.43
CA VAL A 1006 11.58 -10.65 -14.46
C VAL A 1006 12.63 -10.99 -13.40
N THR A 1007 12.25 -11.77 -12.40
CA THR A 1007 13.14 -12.28 -11.34
C THR A 1007 13.77 -13.59 -11.76
N GLY A 1008 14.98 -13.87 -11.29
CA GLY A 1008 15.67 -15.13 -11.48
C GLY A 1008 15.94 -15.86 -10.16
N PRO A 1009 16.57 -17.05 -10.22
CA PRO A 1009 16.79 -17.90 -9.04
C PRO A 1009 17.66 -17.26 -7.94
N ARG A 1010 18.40 -16.19 -8.26
CA ARG A 1010 19.20 -15.43 -7.28
C ARG A 1010 18.42 -14.33 -6.55
N PHE A 1011 17.17 -14.06 -6.91
CA PHE A 1011 16.39 -12.94 -6.38
C PHE A 1011 16.19 -13.01 -4.86
N ALA A 1012 15.97 -14.20 -4.29
CA ALA A 1012 15.88 -14.35 -2.84
C ALA A 1012 17.18 -13.93 -2.11
N ALA A 1013 18.33 -14.23 -2.71
CA ALA A 1013 19.67 -13.98 -2.16
C ALA A 1013 20.20 -12.56 -2.44
N GLU A 1014 19.86 -11.97 -3.58
CA GLU A 1014 20.43 -10.71 -4.08
C GLU A 1014 19.40 -9.56 -4.13
N GLY A 1015 18.13 -9.83 -3.80
CA GLY A 1015 17.03 -8.88 -3.96
C GLY A 1015 16.91 -8.42 -5.42
N TYR A 1016 16.84 -7.10 -5.64
CA TYR A 1016 16.86 -6.52 -6.98
C TYR A 1016 18.08 -6.92 -7.84
N GLY A 1017 19.22 -7.30 -7.25
CA GLY A 1017 20.37 -7.81 -8.00
C GLY A 1017 20.09 -9.13 -8.73
N GLY A 1018 19.10 -9.91 -8.26
CA GLY A 1018 18.66 -11.14 -8.92
C GLY A 1018 17.61 -10.94 -10.01
N VAL A 1019 17.34 -9.69 -10.43
CA VAL A 1019 16.46 -9.37 -11.56
C VAL A 1019 17.18 -9.67 -12.88
N LEU A 1020 16.54 -10.46 -13.73
CA LEU A 1020 17.05 -10.83 -15.06
C LEU A 1020 16.74 -9.75 -16.11
N ALA A 1021 15.60 -9.08 -15.96
CA ALA A 1021 15.19 -7.99 -16.86
C ALA A 1021 14.16 -7.07 -16.21
N ALA A 1022 14.24 -5.79 -16.56
CA ALA A 1022 13.23 -4.80 -16.16
C ALA A 1022 13.20 -3.65 -17.17
N GLY A 1023 12.02 -3.03 -17.36
CA GLY A 1023 11.93 -1.92 -18.29
C GLY A 1023 10.55 -1.30 -18.47
N PHE A 1024 10.52 -0.31 -19.35
CA PHE A 1024 9.30 0.36 -19.81
C PHE A 1024 9.00 -0.04 -21.25
N LEU A 1025 7.73 -0.26 -21.53
CA LEU A 1025 7.21 -0.53 -22.86
C LEU A 1025 6.98 0.80 -23.61
N ASP A 1026 7.09 0.82 -24.93
CA ASP A 1026 6.79 2.01 -25.72
C ASP A 1026 5.29 2.27 -25.85
N HIS A 1027 4.94 3.30 -26.62
CA HIS A 1027 3.56 3.66 -26.96
C HIS A 1027 2.74 2.53 -27.60
N ALA A 1028 3.37 1.50 -28.17
CA ALA A 1028 2.72 0.37 -28.84
C ALA A 1028 2.86 -0.94 -28.02
N TRP A 1029 3.16 -0.84 -26.72
CA TRP A 1029 3.38 -1.99 -25.82
C TRP A 1029 4.59 -2.87 -26.17
N ARG A 1030 5.54 -2.37 -26.98
CA ARG A 1030 6.75 -3.10 -27.38
C ARG A 1030 7.90 -2.83 -26.43
N ALA A 1031 8.81 -3.79 -26.32
CA ALA A 1031 10.06 -3.57 -25.59
C ALA A 1031 10.89 -2.50 -26.31
N THR A 1032 11.48 -1.58 -25.55
CA THR A 1032 12.36 -0.54 -26.10
C THR A 1032 13.82 -0.97 -26.01
N SER A 1033 14.73 -0.35 -26.74
CA SER A 1033 16.17 -0.53 -26.45
C SER A 1033 16.59 0.00 -25.07
N ALA A 1034 15.70 0.74 -24.39
CA ALA A 1034 15.84 1.15 -23.00
C ALA A 1034 15.32 0.09 -22.01
N SER A 1035 14.61 -0.93 -22.49
CA SER A 1035 14.43 -2.18 -21.76
C SER A 1035 15.78 -2.82 -21.62
N LEU A 1036 16.21 -3.05 -20.38
CA LEU A 1036 17.48 -3.72 -20.14
C LEU A 1036 17.19 -5.18 -19.87
N SER A 1037 17.66 -6.04 -20.77
CA SER A 1037 17.92 -7.43 -20.45
C SER A 1037 19.33 -7.53 -19.89
N PHE A 1038 19.45 -8.14 -18.72
CA PHE A 1038 20.72 -8.49 -18.09
C PHE A 1038 21.03 -9.99 -18.27
N SER A 1039 20.19 -10.69 -19.02
CA SER A 1039 20.34 -12.11 -19.35
C SER A 1039 21.23 -12.28 -20.58
N THR A 1040 22.15 -13.26 -20.52
CA THR A 1040 23.03 -13.67 -21.63
C THR A 1040 22.31 -14.34 -22.80
N ARG A 1041 20.98 -14.51 -22.72
CA ARG A 1041 20.12 -15.07 -23.76
C ARG A 1041 19.40 -14.01 -24.59
N CYS A 1042 19.85 -12.76 -24.47
CA CYS A 1042 19.60 -11.63 -25.35
C CYS A 1042 20.97 -11.11 -25.84
#